data_AF-A0A1W0WQ58-F1
#
_entry.id   AF-A0A1W0WQ58-F1
#
_cell.length_a   1.000
_cell.length_b   1.000
_cell.length_c   1.000
_cell.angle_alpha   90.00
_cell.angle_beta   90.00
_cell.angle_gamma   90.00
#
_symmetry.space_group_name_H-M   'P 1'
#
loop_
_entity.id
_entity.type
_entity.pdbx_description
1 polymer ?
#
loop_
_entity_poly.entity_id
_entity_poly.type
_entity_poly.pdbx_seq_one_letter_code
_entity_poly.pdbx_strand_id
1 'polypeptide(L)'
;MDRTSLIAGMCLVMVVFLATVECTQGVGWDYWISRNVPAKSAVLQRSDEGTAKSKREFNPPCPCKEARLCNIVNMTVDREVYGFGVSLDPKVYAKYDWNKLTTLAQWNFTDDLMCLAHQHNVKLHLVGEYPYEQLTNLTYRQNWIRTHVDRVKREHLDGINFDPEYPIAKDSPERQALVDLVNQTKLALNREIPGSMVTFDAAWATYCVDERCYDYKGLADVSDFLFIMAYCVQGQIWGPCIAMSNTPFFRMMQGVKGFLALGIPSSKLVLGLPWFGYDYPCLSLNDDNICEIPQAEYHGAPCSDSVGDQRGFDEITFIVANTTIDEAHWSAEGQSPQFNFQNASGHQRQMHYDDAGSLLLKYIWAVSNDLRGVGFWHIGYLNEMDQTPERKLLRKRMWDLVPSTDSWDNYVQTTLLQSNDLSSTGVRGMADLNGDDEDGQSDEDGNNHAEPAVAAISDRRLQLKWNGWGYADSKFIVNKHGHVEFIGGRYGISGHALTHFRAWMVQALNIDLNFRTPSQKKPQPADYPPPVRCDAFFKELGKLEIPWSVDGEDRLARAHGHTLTEINILRTGKFARIPDLIVWPKSHDDVVKLVVLANAHDVVIIPFGGGTSVSQALMCLAHEKRMIVSLDTSQMNRILWIDDKNWTVCVEAGKVGQDLEAELAKNGFCTGHEPDSMEFSTVGGWVATRASGMKKNVYGNIEDLVVHIKMVTARGVIQKNCQVPRMSAGPDIHQFILGSEGTLGVVTEVVMKIRPLPAVKRYGSIVFPSFEEGVACLRQAAKERCWPASIRLVDNQQFRFGQALKCEAPSALGGVWDTARKFYVTQIKGYNTEKMCVCTLLFEGSESDVAHLEKRLYAIAALHGGMPAGEENGLRGYTLTFVIAYLRDLGFEYGVVSESFETSAPWDRVVDLCRNVKFRVKKECDLRGVRHPPLISCRVTQSYDSGACIYFYFAFNYRGLDQDPVHVYEEIENAARDEIIANGGSISHHHGVGKLRKQWLRETISDCGMGILKSVKAFIDPKNIFAAGNLALDDDLSSK
;
A
#
# COMPACT_ATOMS: atom_id res chain seq x y z
N MET A 1 6.40 50.55 -27.93
CA MET A 1 7.61 51.00 -28.63
C MET A 1 8.62 51.29 -27.55
N ASP A 2 9.40 50.30 -27.12
CA ASP A 2 10.58 49.76 -27.79
C ASP A 2 11.70 50.79 -27.92
N ARG A 3 12.85 50.46 -27.31
CA ARG A 3 14.24 50.58 -27.83
C ARG A 3 15.25 50.85 -26.71
N THR A 4 15.92 49.79 -26.23
CA THR A 4 17.27 49.29 -26.64
C THR A 4 18.40 50.10 -25.99
N SER A 5 19.19 49.62 -25.03
CA SER A 5 20.02 48.40 -24.88
C SER A 5 21.45 48.50 -25.47
N LEU A 6 22.38 47.86 -24.74
CA LEU A 6 23.81 47.54 -25.01
C LEU A 6 24.87 48.60 -24.64
N ILE A 7 26.07 48.30 -24.09
CA ILE A 7 26.73 47.10 -23.52
C ILE A 7 28.03 47.55 -22.82
N ALA A 8 28.32 46.91 -21.67
CA ALA A 8 29.57 46.53 -20.99
C ALA A 8 30.83 47.43 -20.85
N GLY A 9 31.44 47.36 -19.66
CA GLY A 9 32.86 47.70 -19.42
C GLY A 9 33.30 47.75 -17.95
N MET A 10 33.62 46.58 -17.39
CA MET A 10 34.61 46.26 -16.32
C MET A 10 35.22 47.32 -15.37
N CYS A 11 35.30 46.91 -14.09
CA CYS A 11 36.38 47.09 -13.09
C CYS A 11 36.33 48.20 -12.01
N LEU A 12 36.10 47.72 -10.77
CA LEU A 12 36.93 47.82 -9.54
C LEU A 12 36.74 48.98 -8.51
N VAL A 13 36.33 48.53 -7.29
CA VAL A 13 36.96 48.71 -5.95
C VAL A 13 36.58 49.99 -5.15
N MET A 14 35.71 49.87 -4.13
CA MET A 14 35.97 49.56 -2.68
C MET A 14 36.15 50.86 -1.85
N VAL A 15 35.76 51.04 -0.57
CA VAL A 15 35.14 50.25 0.51
C VAL A 15 34.88 51.19 1.71
N VAL A 16 34.21 50.65 2.76
CA VAL A 16 34.19 51.01 4.21
C VAL A 16 32.99 51.88 4.64
N PHE A 17 31.94 51.45 5.35
CA PHE A 17 31.69 50.34 6.32
C PHE A 17 32.45 50.45 7.65
N LEU A 18 31.80 50.87 8.75
CA LEU A 18 32.06 50.42 10.15
C LEU A 18 31.27 51.28 11.17
N ALA A 19 30.41 50.63 11.98
CA ALA A 19 30.29 50.76 13.44
C ALA A 19 28.89 50.35 13.94
N THR A 20 28.76 49.12 14.48
CA THR A 20 28.16 48.76 15.78
C THR A 20 28.17 47.22 15.91
N VAL A 21 29.11 46.69 16.69
CA VAL A 21 29.17 45.28 17.12
C VAL A 21 29.45 45.32 18.62
N GLU A 22 28.47 44.92 19.43
CA GLU A 22 28.58 44.33 20.77
C GLU A 22 27.17 44.06 21.30
N CYS A 23 26.70 42.81 21.19
CA CYS A 23 25.80 42.12 22.13
C CYS A 23 25.33 40.78 21.50
N THR A 24 26.04 39.69 21.72
CA THR A 24 25.47 38.32 21.70
C THR A 24 26.28 37.39 22.61
N GLN A 25 25.91 37.39 23.89
CA GLN A 25 25.95 36.21 24.77
C GLN A 25 24.53 35.98 25.28
N GLY A 26 24.08 34.72 25.36
CA GLY A 26 22.72 34.33 25.76
C GLY A 26 22.26 32.99 25.17
N VAL A 27 23.05 31.92 25.18
CA VAL A 27 23.24 30.88 26.22
C VAL A 27 22.32 29.66 26.05
N GLY A 28 22.95 28.56 25.62
CA GLY A 28 22.57 27.15 25.77
C GLY A 28 23.82 26.24 25.81
N TRP A 29 24.96 26.77 26.25
CA TRP A 29 26.17 26.04 26.68
C TRP A 29 26.60 26.67 28.01
N ASP A 30 25.82 26.46 29.07
CA ASP A 30 26.23 26.76 30.44
C ASP A 30 25.40 25.91 31.42
N TYR A 31 25.77 24.64 31.55
CA TYR A 31 25.46 23.88 32.77
C TYR A 31 26.62 23.01 33.23
N TRP A 32 27.87 23.45 33.05
CA TRP A 32 29.02 22.95 33.81
C TRP A 32 30.15 23.98 33.72
N ILE A 33 30.09 25.02 34.56
CA ILE A 33 31.22 25.72 35.21
C ILE A 33 30.63 26.91 35.99
N SER A 34 30.55 26.79 37.32
CA SER A 34 31.05 27.82 38.23
C SER A 34 30.79 27.45 39.71
N ARG A 35 31.81 26.85 40.33
CA ARG A 35 32.18 27.19 41.71
C ARG A 35 33.70 27.36 41.77
N ASN A 36 34.11 28.63 41.68
CA ASN A 36 35.28 29.30 42.26
C ASN A 36 36.52 28.45 42.61
N VAL A 37 37.61 28.62 41.83
CA VAL A 37 38.97 28.91 42.34
C VAL A 37 39.70 29.78 41.29
N PRO A 38 40.36 30.91 41.66
CA PRO A 38 40.78 31.92 40.70
C PRO A 38 42.11 31.59 39.99
N ALA A 39 42.19 32.03 38.73
CA ALA A 39 43.40 32.04 37.95
C ALA A 39 44.47 32.96 38.57
N LYS A 40 45.68 32.42 38.76
CA LYS A 40 46.92 33.19 38.64
C LYS A 40 47.81 32.53 37.60
N SER A 41 48.18 33.35 36.63
CA SER A 41 49.19 33.12 35.61
C SER A 41 50.53 32.68 36.21
N ALA A 42 51.14 31.68 35.58
CA ALA A 42 52.58 31.46 35.66
C ALA A 42 53.07 30.98 34.30
N VAL A 43 53.66 31.93 33.58
CA VAL A 43 54.60 31.74 32.48
C VAL A 43 55.68 30.76 32.93
N LEU A 44 55.90 29.69 32.17
CA LEU A 44 57.17 28.97 32.16
C LEU A 44 57.60 28.77 30.72
N GLN A 45 58.35 29.76 30.23
CA GLN A 45 59.38 29.54 29.22
C GLN A 45 60.33 28.45 29.71
N ARG A 46 60.64 27.46 28.86
CA ARG A 46 61.96 26.84 28.86
C ARG A 46 62.51 26.83 27.44
N SER A 47 63.67 27.45 27.36
CA SER A 47 64.54 27.66 26.21
C SER A 47 65.15 26.35 25.70
N ASP A 48 65.43 26.35 24.39
CA ASP A 48 66.24 25.40 23.66
C ASP A 48 67.59 25.12 24.34
N GLU A 49 68.04 23.86 24.31
CA GLU A 49 69.46 23.52 24.18
C GLU A 49 69.63 22.15 23.52
N GLY A 50 70.61 22.08 22.61
CA GLY A 50 70.76 21.07 21.57
C GLY A 50 70.92 19.61 22.00
N THR A 51 70.63 18.70 21.08
CA THR A 51 71.67 17.90 20.39
C THR A 51 71.04 16.98 19.36
N ALA A 52 71.57 17.02 18.13
CA ALA A 52 71.29 16.05 17.09
C ALA A 52 71.76 14.65 17.54
N LYS A 53 70.83 13.74 17.85
CA LYS A 53 71.12 12.29 18.02
C LYS A 53 69.93 11.42 17.57
N SER A 54 70.21 10.63 16.53
CA SER A 54 69.53 9.41 16.06
C SER A 54 68.00 9.40 15.93
N LYS A 55 67.53 9.15 14.70
CA LYS A 55 66.23 8.51 14.43
C LYS A 55 66.09 7.28 15.34
N ARG A 56 65.37 7.42 16.45
CA ARG A 56 64.72 6.30 17.14
C ARG A 56 63.26 6.39 16.77
N GLU A 57 62.73 5.33 16.18
CA GLU A 57 61.28 5.12 16.07
C GLU A 57 60.69 5.35 17.47
N PHE A 58 59.89 6.39 17.59
CA PHE A 58 59.18 6.72 18.81
C PHE A 58 57.95 5.80 18.86
N ASN A 59 58.14 4.53 19.22
CA ASN A 59 57.03 3.66 19.60
C ASN A 59 56.83 3.82 21.11
N PRO A 60 55.74 4.47 21.56
CA PRO A 60 55.41 4.53 22.98
C PRO A 60 55.25 3.11 23.54
N PRO A 61 55.61 2.88 24.82
CA PRO A 61 55.32 1.60 25.45
C PRO A 61 53.81 1.40 25.51
N CYS A 62 53.34 0.22 25.08
CA CYS A 62 51.93 -0.13 25.11
C CYS A 62 51.40 -0.11 26.56
N PRO A 63 50.36 0.68 26.88
CA PRO A 63 49.82 0.74 28.24
C PRO A 63 48.93 -0.46 28.60
N CYS A 64 48.55 -1.29 27.64
CA CYS A 64 47.66 -2.43 27.85
C CYS A 64 48.39 -3.64 28.44
N LYS A 65 47.64 -4.47 29.19
CA LYS A 65 48.14 -5.75 29.71
C LYS A 65 48.63 -6.70 28.62
N GLU A 66 47.98 -6.68 27.46
CA GLU A 66 48.36 -7.45 26.28
C GLU A 66 48.92 -6.51 25.20
N ALA A 67 50.19 -6.70 24.84
CA ALA A 67 50.87 -5.83 23.86
C ALA A 67 50.18 -5.78 22.49
N ARG A 68 49.44 -6.84 22.12
CA ARG A 68 48.69 -6.90 20.85
C ARG A 68 47.58 -5.86 20.76
N LEU A 69 47.06 -5.39 21.90
CA LEU A 69 45.95 -4.43 21.93
C LEU A 69 46.39 -3.04 21.48
N CYS A 70 47.68 -2.71 21.50
CA CYS A 70 48.18 -1.43 20.98
C CYS A 70 48.43 -1.43 19.46
N ASN A 71 48.13 -2.55 18.79
CA ASN A 71 48.12 -2.60 17.33
C ASN A 71 46.78 -2.08 16.81
N ILE A 72 46.78 -1.62 15.56
CA ILE A 72 45.56 -1.22 14.88
C ILE A 72 44.54 -2.36 14.86
N VAL A 73 43.27 -2.03 15.09
CA VAL A 73 42.16 -2.98 15.07
C VAL A 73 41.91 -3.43 13.64
N ASN A 74 42.44 -4.61 13.29
CA ASN A 74 42.33 -5.19 11.95
C ASN A 74 40.98 -5.91 11.75
N MET A 75 39.90 -5.14 11.74
CA MET A 75 38.58 -5.62 11.33
C MET A 75 38.20 -5.03 9.97
N THR A 76 38.11 -5.89 8.96
CA THR A 76 37.41 -5.60 7.69
C THR A 76 35.91 -5.73 7.95
N VAL A 77 35.30 -4.67 8.48
CA VAL A 77 33.85 -4.61 8.65
C VAL A 77 33.27 -3.85 7.46
N ASP A 78 32.37 -4.50 6.71
CA ASP A 78 31.62 -3.86 5.63
C ASP A 78 30.51 -2.95 6.19
N ARG A 79 30.17 -3.11 7.48
CA ARG A 79 29.12 -2.37 8.20
C ARG A 79 29.65 -1.65 9.42
N GLU A 80 29.13 -0.46 9.70
CA GLU A 80 29.55 0.37 10.84
C GLU A 80 28.43 0.60 11.85
N VAL A 81 28.76 0.49 13.13
CA VAL A 81 27.99 1.03 14.26
C VAL A 81 28.89 2.07 14.93
N TYR A 82 28.68 3.33 14.54
CA TYR A 82 29.60 4.43 14.84
C TYR A 82 29.10 5.27 16.02
N GLY A 83 29.98 5.52 16.99
CA GLY A 83 29.61 6.16 18.24
C GLY A 83 30.40 7.41 18.54
N PHE A 84 29.77 8.41 19.15
CA PHE A 84 30.51 9.52 19.78
C PHE A 84 30.50 9.41 21.31
N GLY A 85 31.68 9.50 21.90
CA GLY A 85 31.93 9.54 23.35
C GLY A 85 32.44 10.91 23.78
N VAL A 86 32.03 11.36 24.97
CA VAL A 86 32.48 12.64 25.55
C VAL A 86 33.12 12.44 26.93
N SER A 87 32.57 11.51 27.74
CA SER A 87 33.07 11.24 29.09
C SER A 87 34.30 10.33 29.09
N LEU A 88 35.25 10.64 29.96
CA LEU A 88 36.41 9.79 30.29
C LEU A 88 36.20 9.00 31.59
N ASP A 89 35.01 9.05 32.20
CA ASP A 89 34.72 8.29 33.42
C ASP A 89 34.53 6.81 33.08
N PRO A 90 35.34 5.89 33.66
CA PRO A 90 35.17 4.45 33.48
C PRO A 90 33.78 3.95 33.81
N LYS A 91 33.05 4.59 34.73
CA LYS A 91 31.68 4.21 35.07
C LYS A 91 30.69 4.52 33.95
N VAL A 92 30.99 5.47 33.08
CA VAL A 92 30.15 5.85 31.95
C VAL A 92 30.40 4.91 30.79
N TYR A 93 31.64 4.79 30.31
CA TYR A 93 31.92 3.96 29.14
C TYR A 93 31.87 2.45 29.41
N ALA A 94 31.94 2.00 30.67
CA ALA A 94 31.65 0.59 31.02
C ALA A 94 30.21 0.15 30.70
N LYS A 95 29.29 1.10 30.44
CA LYS A 95 27.89 0.82 30.12
C LYS A 95 27.61 0.78 28.61
N TYR A 96 28.60 1.09 27.77
CA TYR A 96 28.47 0.94 26.32
C TYR A 96 28.33 -0.54 25.96
N ASP A 97 27.54 -0.84 24.92
CA ASP A 97 27.52 -2.18 24.34
C ASP A 97 28.70 -2.35 23.38
N TRP A 98 29.85 -2.71 23.97
CA TRP A 98 31.10 -2.93 23.25
C TRP A 98 31.03 -4.08 22.24
N ASN A 99 30.02 -4.94 22.30
CA ASN A 99 29.84 -6.01 21.31
C ASN A 99 29.12 -5.53 20.05
N LYS A 100 28.46 -4.38 20.10
CA LYS A 100 27.77 -3.78 18.95
C LYS A 100 28.57 -2.68 18.28
N LEU A 101 29.29 -1.87 19.06
CA LEU A 101 30.10 -0.78 18.52
C LEU A 101 31.20 -1.31 17.60
N THR A 102 31.40 -0.66 16.46
CA THR A 102 32.54 -0.93 15.57
C THR A 102 33.60 0.15 15.69
N THR A 103 33.16 1.40 15.91
CA THR A 103 34.04 2.57 16.02
C THR A 103 33.50 3.55 17.06
N LEU A 104 34.39 4.10 17.89
CA LEU A 104 34.11 5.15 18.85
C LEU A 104 34.99 6.38 18.56
N ALA A 105 34.36 7.52 18.29
CA ALA A 105 35.00 8.80 18.11
C ALA A 105 35.00 9.61 19.41
N GLN A 106 36.15 10.20 19.75
CA GLN A 106 36.30 11.00 20.97
C GLN A 106 37.44 12.03 20.86
N TRP A 107 37.33 13.13 21.60
CA TRP A 107 38.33 14.20 21.63
C TRP A 107 39.58 13.86 22.44
N ASN A 108 39.42 13.03 23.47
CA ASN A 108 40.46 12.65 24.42
C ASN A 108 40.35 11.18 24.80
N PHE A 109 41.47 10.58 25.21
CA PHE A 109 41.53 9.16 25.55
C PHE A 109 42.30 8.95 26.85
N THR A 110 41.90 7.93 27.59
CA THR A 110 42.70 7.35 28.67
C THR A 110 43.24 6.01 28.19
N ASP A 111 44.37 5.59 28.76
CA ASP A 111 44.95 4.27 28.50
C ASP A 111 43.92 3.15 28.74
N ASP A 112 43.12 3.26 29.81
CA ASP A 112 42.07 2.29 30.14
C ASP A 112 40.97 2.21 29.08
N LEU A 113 40.52 3.36 28.55
CA LEU A 113 39.53 3.41 27.48
C LEU A 113 40.08 2.80 26.18
N MET A 114 41.33 3.14 25.84
CA MET A 114 41.99 2.59 24.66
C MET A 114 42.10 1.07 24.73
N CYS A 115 42.61 0.55 25.83
CA CYS A 115 42.77 -0.88 26.03
C CYS A 115 41.42 -1.62 26.04
N LEU A 116 40.39 -1.03 26.65
CA LEU A 116 39.05 -1.63 26.68
C LEU A 116 38.42 -1.71 25.28
N ALA A 117 38.48 -0.62 24.50
CA ALA A 117 37.94 -0.60 23.15
C ALA A 117 38.62 -1.66 22.26
N HIS A 118 39.95 -1.71 22.27
CA HIS A 118 40.71 -2.65 21.46
C HIS A 118 40.53 -4.11 21.94
N GLN A 119 40.29 -4.33 23.24
CA GLN A 119 39.93 -5.66 23.76
C GLN A 119 38.63 -6.19 23.15
N HIS A 120 37.69 -5.30 22.83
CA HIS A 120 36.43 -5.61 22.16
C HIS A 120 36.50 -5.45 20.62
N ASN A 121 37.68 -5.18 20.06
CA ASN A 121 37.88 -4.87 18.64
C ASN A 121 37.07 -3.66 18.14
N VAL A 122 36.92 -2.63 18.97
CA VAL A 122 36.31 -1.35 18.59
C VAL A 122 37.40 -0.36 18.22
N LYS A 123 37.29 0.24 17.04
CA LYS A 123 38.23 1.26 16.55
C LYS A 123 38.06 2.56 17.31
N LEU A 124 39.16 3.27 17.59
CA LEU A 124 39.13 4.59 18.20
C LEU A 124 39.55 5.68 17.22
N HIS A 125 38.65 6.64 16.99
CA HIS A 125 38.89 7.78 16.13
C HIS A 125 39.09 9.04 16.97
N LEU A 126 40.24 9.70 16.80
CA LEU A 126 40.45 11.02 17.37
C LEU A 126 39.58 12.04 16.63
N VAL A 127 38.69 12.73 17.32
CA VAL A 127 37.98 13.87 16.72
C VAL A 127 38.98 15.02 16.57
N GLY A 128 39.25 15.39 15.33
CA GLY A 128 40.21 16.42 14.95
C GLY A 128 39.49 17.64 14.40
N GLU A 129 39.41 18.68 15.22
CA GLU A 129 38.93 19.99 14.77
C GLU A 129 40.06 20.79 14.12
N TYR A 130 39.72 21.47 13.04
CA TYR A 130 40.64 22.36 12.33
C TYR A 130 40.04 23.76 12.24
N PRO A 131 40.74 24.81 12.73
CA PRO A 131 40.25 26.18 12.68
C PRO A 131 39.99 26.64 11.24
N TYR A 132 38.76 27.06 10.96
CA TYR A 132 38.30 27.50 9.65
C TYR A 132 39.24 28.54 9.01
N GLU A 133 39.67 29.54 9.77
CA GLU A 133 40.49 30.66 9.29
C GLU A 133 41.89 30.25 8.82
N GLN A 134 42.34 29.05 9.19
CA GLN A 134 43.65 28.52 8.81
C GLN A 134 43.58 27.56 7.63
N LEU A 135 42.40 27.22 7.10
CA LEU A 135 42.26 26.13 6.11
C LEU A 135 43.13 26.35 4.88
N THR A 136 43.25 27.60 4.41
CA THR A 136 44.07 27.96 3.25
C THR A 136 45.57 28.08 3.58
N ASN A 137 45.95 28.14 4.85
CA ASN A 137 47.34 28.22 5.30
C ASN A 137 48.03 26.84 5.24
N LEU A 138 48.81 26.61 4.19
CA LEU A 138 49.51 25.35 3.96
C LEU A 138 50.42 24.93 5.13
N THR A 139 51.16 25.87 5.72
CA THR A 139 52.09 25.56 6.83
C THR A 139 51.32 25.11 8.06
N TYR A 140 50.21 25.78 8.36
CA TYR A 140 49.35 25.40 9.48
C TYR A 140 48.72 24.02 9.24
N ARG A 141 48.19 23.75 8.03
CA ARG A 141 47.68 22.41 7.65
C ARG A 141 48.73 21.32 7.85
N GLN A 142 49.94 21.50 7.34
CA GLN A 142 51.01 20.51 7.47
C GLN A 142 51.43 20.27 8.93
N ASN A 143 51.50 21.33 9.73
CA ASN A 143 51.81 21.22 11.16
C ASN A 143 50.69 20.50 11.90
N TRP A 144 49.43 20.86 11.65
CA TRP A 144 48.26 20.21 12.23
C TRP A 144 48.26 18.71 11.89
N ILE A 145 48.45 18.34 10.62
CA ILE A 145 48.50 16.94 10.17
C ILE A 145 49.57 16.18 10.93
N ARG A 146 50.79 16.72 11.00
CA ARG A 146 51.89 16.08 11.72
C ARG A 146 51.55 15.87 13.19
N THR A 147 51.06 16.90 13.87
CA THR A 147 50.70 16.85 15.30
C THR A 147 49.61 15.81 15.58
N HIS A 148 48.60 15.69 14.72
CA HIS A 148 47.50 14.76 14.92
C HIS A 148 47.90 13.32 14.56
N VAL A 149 48.68 13.11 13.49
CA VAL A 149 49.24 11.79 13.16
C VAL A 149 50.16 11.29 14.28
N ASP A 150 51.01 12.17 14.81
CA ASP A 150 51.89 11.83 15.95
C ASP A 150 51.08 11.53 17.21
N ARG A 151 49.94 12.21 17.41
CA ARG A 151 49.02 11.92 18.52
C ARG A 151 48.35 10.55 18.37
N VAL A 152 47.80 10.25 17.20
CA VAL A 152 47.16 8.94 16.90
C VAL A 152 48.15 7.80 17.14
N LYS A 153 49.41 7.95 16.70
CA LYS A 153 50.46 6.98 17.01
C LYS A 153 50.75 6.86 18.49
N ARG A 154 50.91 8.00 19.17
CA ARG A 154 51.33 8.03 20.56
C ARG A 154 50.28 7.41 21.47
N GLU A 155 49.02 7.61 21.15
CA GLU A 155 47.85 7.14 21.91
C GLU A 155 47.31 5.81 21.38
N HIS A 156 48.00 5.17 20.42
CA HIS A 156 47.62 3.87 19.82
C HIS A 156 46.19 3.84 19.26
N LEU A 157 45.76 4.89 18.55
CA LEU A 157 44.42 5.04 17.98
C LEU A 157 44.36 4.53 16.53
N ASP A 158 43.15 4.31 16.00
CA ASP A 158 42.93 3.70 14.68
C ASP A 158 42.61 4.71 13.57
N GLY A 159 42.27 5.95 13.92
CA GLY A 159 41.87 6.93 12.92
C GLY A 159 41.63 8.34 13.42
N ILE A 160 41.18 9.20 12.50
CA ILE A 160 40.77 10.58 12.77
C ILE A 160 39.38 10.82 12.19
N ASN A 161 38.50 11.45 12.98
CA ASN A 161 37.22 11.96 12.52
C ASN A 161 37.30 13.48 12.37
N PHE A 162 36.87 14.00 11.22
CA PHE A 162 36.72 15.43 11.01
C PHE A 162 35.28 15.86 11.31
N ASP A 163 35.11 16.74 12.28
CA ASP A 163 33.82 17.31 12.65
C ASP A 163 33.80 18.84 12.45
N PRO A 164 33.78 19.33 11.19
CA PRO A 164 33.75 20.77 10.94
C PRO A 164 32.32 21.29 11.07
N GLU A 165 32.07 22.06 12.14
CA GLU A 165 30.78 22.68 12.42
C GLU A 165 30.67 24.17 12.00
N TYR A 166 31.53 24.65 11.09
CA TYR A 166 31.64 26.06 10.71
C TYR A 166 31.18 26.37 9.27
N PRO A 167 30.71 27.60 8.99
CA PRO A 167 30.25 27.96 7.64
C PRO A 167 31.40 28.00 6.63
N ILE A 168 31.14 27.52 5.41
CA ILE A 168 32.07 27.64 4.26
C ILE A 168 31.25 28.03 3.04
N ALA A 169 31.57 29.18 2.43
CA ALA A 169 30.88 29.64 1.22
C ALA A 169 31.20 28.75 0.01
N LYS A 170 30.22 28.58 -0.88
CA LYS A 170 30.27 27.65 -2.03
C LYS A 170 31.46 27.86 -2.97
N ASP A 171 31.85 29.11 -3.20
CA ASP A 171 32.92 29.48 -4.14
C ASP A 171 34.22 29.88 -3.43
N SER A 172 34.34 29.57 -2.13
CA SER A 172 35.50 29.92 -1.31
C SER A 172 36.69 28.96 -1.53
N PRO A 173 37.95 29.45 -1.45
CA PRO A 173 39.12 28.58 -1.51
C PRO A 173 39.19 27.59 -0.33
N GLU A 174 38.57 27.93 0.81
CA GLU A 174 38.44 27.08 2.00
C GLU A 174 37.72 25.77 1.67
N ARG A 175 36.73 25.78 0.78
CA ARG A 175 35.98 24.58 0.35
C ARG A 175 36.89 23.50 -0.23
N GLN A 176 37.82 23.86 -1.11
CA GLN A 176 38.80 22.91 -1.65
C GLN A 176 39.91 22.61 -0.64
N ALA A 177 40.33 23.60 0.14
CA ALA A 177 41.38 23.42 1.14
C ALA A 177 41.00 22.41 2.24
N LEU A 178 39.70 22.29 2.54
CA LEU A 178 39.15 21.26 3.43
C LEU A 178 39.29 19.85 2.83
N VAL A 179 38.91 19.65 1.55
CA VAL A 179 39.11 18.36 0.85
C VAL A 179 40.58 17.96 0.85
N ASP A 180 41.46 18.92 0.55
CA ASP A 180 42.90 18.71 0.56
C ASP A 180 43.43 18.32 1.95
N LEU A 181 42.93 18.95 3.02
CA LEU A 181 43.31 18.63 4.40
C LEU A 181 42.94 17.19 4.74
N VAL A 182 41.71 16.77 4.43
CA VAL A 182 41.24 15.40 4.69
C VAL A 182 42.06 14.38 3.88
N ASN A 183 42.30 14.65 2.60
CA ASN A 183 43.10 13.79 1.73
C ASN A 183 44.55 13.66 2.22
N GLN A 184 45.21 14.78 2.53
CA GLN A 184 46.59 14.77 3.02
C GLN A 184 46.70 14.08 4.38
N THR A 185 45.69 14.22 5.24
CA THR A 185 45.62 13.51 6.53
C THR A 185 45.50 12.00 6.30
N LYS A 186 44.61 11.55 5.40
CA LYS A 186 44.45 10.13 5.05
C LYS A 186 45.75 9.54 4.49
N LEU A 187 46.43 10.25 3.60
CA LEU A 187 47.72 9.82 3.05
C LEU A 187 48.82 9.75 4.12
N ALA A 188 48.89 10.74 5.01
CA ALA A 188 49.86 10.77 6.10
C ALA A 188 49.62 9.64 7.11
N LEU A 189 48.37 9.44 7.53
CA LEU A 189 47.97 8.36 8.42
C LEU A 189 48.28 6.99 7.81
N ASN A 190 47.83 6.71 6.58
CA ASN A 190 48.05 5.40 5.95
C ASN A 190 49.53 5.05 5.74
N ARG A 191 50.38 6.06 5.51
CA ARG A 191 51.83 5.88 5.39
C ARG A 191 52.45 5.45 6.71
N GLU A 192 51.95 6.01 7.80
CA GLU A 192 52.56 5.96 9.11
C GLU A 192 51.92 4.91 10.04
N ILE A 193 50.66 4.58 9.78
CA ILE A 193 49.81 3.59 10.46
C ILE A 193 48.96 2.87 9.39
N PRO A 194 49.49 1.85 8.71
CA PRO A 194 48.75 1.13 7.67
C PRO A 194 47.45 0.52 8.22
N GLY A 195 46.33 0.77 7.53
CA GLY A 195 45.00 0.33 7.94
C GLY A 195 44.18 1.40 8.66
N SER A 196 44.76 2.56 8.96
CA SER A 196 44.08 3.66 9.64
C SER A 196 42.91 4.24 8.85
N MET A 197 41.92 4.78 9.55
CA MET A 197 40.73 5.37 8.94
C MET A 197 40.66 6.90 9.13
N VAL A 198 40.03 7.57 8.17
CA VAL A 198 39.65 8.98 8.21
C VAL A 198 38.17 9.07 7.87
N THR A 199 37.39 9.60 8.81
CA THR A 199 35.94 9.80 8.67
C THR A 199 35.61 11.29 8.70
N PHE A 200 34.45 11.66 8.20
CA PHE A 200 34.05 13.06 8.08
C PHE A 200 32.57 13.23 8.40
N ASP A 201 32.25 14.16 9.29
CA ASP A 201 30.88 14.48 9.67
C ASP A 201 30.27 15.47 8.68
N ALA A 202 29.17 15.06 8.09
CA ALA A 202 28.43 15.82 7.10
C ALA A 202 27.15 16.37 7.72
N ALA A 203 26.77 17.60 7.35
CA ALA A 203 25.46 18.13 7.69
C ALA A 203 24.35 17.21 7.14
N TRP A 204 23.16 17.27 7.73
CA TRP A 204 22.06 16.37 7.38
C TRP A 204 21.58 16.49 5.92
N ALA A 205 21.91 17.57 5.21
CA ALA A 205 21.57 17.77 3.80
C ALA A 205 22.68 18.48 2.99
N THR A 206 22.61 18.30 1.66
CA THR A 206 23.66 18.73 0.73
C THR A 206 23.51 20.17 0.21
N TYR A 207 22.39 20.84 0.48
CA TYR A 207 22.07 22.17 -0.09
C TYR A 207 22.53 23.35 0.77
N CYS A 208 23.74 23.27 1.35
CA CYS A 208 24.35 24.34 2.16
C CYS A 208 23.55 24.71 3.43
N VAL A 209 23.07 23.70 4.17
CA VAL A 209 22.45 23.95 5.48
C VAL A 209 23.47 24.61 6.42
N ASP A 210 23.04 25.59 7.20
CA ASP A 210 23.87 26.38 8.13
C ASP A 210 25.09 27.03 7.46
N GLU A 211 24.95 27.40 6.18
CA GLU A 211 26.03 27.92 5.34
C GLU A 211 27.22 26.94 5.17
N ARG A 212 27.04 25.65 5.48
CA ARG A 212 28.04 24.59 5.31
C ARG A 212 28.03 24.06 3.86
N CYS A 213 28.50 24.87 2.90
CA CYS A 213 28.57 24.50 1.48
C CYS A 213 29.77 23.60 1.12
N TYR A 214 29.98 22.52 1.86
CA TYR A 214 31.13 21.65 1.67
C TYR A 214 31.11 20.91 0.31
N ASP A 215 32.28 20.45 -0.15
CA ASP A 215 32.36 19.53 -1.28
C ASP A 215 32.15 18.08 -0.82
N TYR A 216 30.90 17.72 -0.53
CA TYR A 216 30.57 16.39 -0.01
C TYR A 216 31.00 15.25 -0.94
N LYS A 217 31.02 15.47 -2.27
CA LYS A 217 31.50 14.46 -3.21
C LYS A 217 33.02 14.31 -3.12
N GLY A 218 33.74 15.42 -3.17
CA GLY A 218 35.20 15.42 -2.98
C GLY A 218 35.62 14.82 -1.64
N LEU A 219 34.91 15.16 -0.55
CA LEU A 219 35.14 14.64 0.79
C LEU A 219 34.89 13.13 0.87
N ALA A 220 33.79 12.63 0.30
CA ALA A 220 33.50 11.20 0.27
C ALA A 220 34.53 10.37 -0.53
N ASP A 221 35.13 10.98 -1.56
CA ASP A 221 36.15 10.34 -2.38
C ASP A 221 37.49 10.20 -1.63
N VAL A 222 37.77 11.07 -0.64
CA VAL A 222 39.05 11.09 0.11
C VAL A 222 38.94 10.59 1.55
N SER A 223 37.73 10.44 2.11
CA SER A 223 37.47 9.80 3.40
C SER A 223 37.08 8.33 3.25
N ASP A 224 37.15 7.55 4.31
CA ASP A 224 36.65 6.16 4.32
C ASP A 224 35.13 6.12 4.23
N PHE A 225 34.43 7.03 4.92
CA PHE A 225 33.00 7.27 4.80
C PHE A 225 32.60 8.64 5.37
N LEU A 226 31.38 9.07 5.05
CA LEU A 226 30.72 10.23 5.64
C LEU A 226 29.75 9.78 6.74
N PHE A 227 29.79 10.45 7.88
CA PHE A 227 28.80 10.32 8.95
C PHE A 227 27.78 11.45 8.79
N ILE A 228 26.57 11.12 8.36
CA ILE A 228 25.51 12.12 8.14
C ILE A 228 24.89 12.44 9.49
N MET A 229 25.09 13.66 9.99
CA MET A 229 24.51 14.14 11.24
C MET A 229 23.02 14.42 11.09
N ALA A 230 22.19 13.37 10.97
CA ALA A 230 20.74 13.50 10.84
C ALA A 230 20.09 13.76 12.20
N TYR A 231 20.48 14.86 12.85
CA TYR A 231 19.95 15.44 14.07
C TYR A 231 20.17 16.96 14.01
N CYS A 232 19.45 17.72 14.84
CA CYS A 232 19.37 19.18 14.74
C CYS A 232 18.92 19.64 13.35
N VAL A 233 17.96 18.91 12.75
CA VAL A 233 17.46 19.16 11.39
C VAL A 233 16.71 20.50 11.28
N GLN A 234 16.44 21.14 12.42
CA GLN A 234 15.65 22.35 12.56
C GLN A 234 16.50 23.59 12.90
N GLY A 235 17.81 23.55 12.66
CA GLY A 235 18.69 24.70 12.82
C GLY A 235 18.16 25.96 12.11
N GLN A 236 17.63 25.79 10.89
CA GLN A 236 17.03 26.86 10.08
C GLN A 236 15.54 26.60 9.79
N ILE A 237 14.64 27.31 10.46
CA ILE A 237 13.18 27.20 10.27
C ILE A 237 12.69 28.38 9.43
N TRP A 238 12.42 28.11 8.14
CA TRP A 238 11.88 29.11 7.19
C TRP A 238 10.35 29.23 7.21
N GLY A 239 9.69 28.32 7.94
CA GLY A 239 8.24 28.27 8.10
C GLY A 239 7.75 28.98 9.36
N PRO A 240 6.56 28.63 9.89
CA PRO A 240 6.12 29.14 11.17
C PRO A 240 7.09 28.70 12.29
N CYS A 241 7.30 29.57 13.29
CA CYS A 241 8.12 29.25 14.45
C CYS A 241 7.36 28.27 15.35
N ILE A 242 7.48 26.98 15.05
CA ILE A 242 6.84 25.90 15.81
C ILE A 242 7.87 24.86 16.27
N ALA A 243 7.57 24.22 17.39
CA ALA A 243 8.34 23.08 17.90
C ALA A 243 8.22 21.91 16.92
N MET A 244 9.35 21.26 16.62
CA MET A 244 9.44 20.19 15.64
C MET A 244 10.39 19.08 16.08
N SER A 245 10.20 17.90 15.50
CA SER A 245 11.06 16.74 15.72
C SER A 245 12.52 17.03 15.38
N ASN A 246 13.42 16.50 16.22
CA ASN A 246 14.87 16.59 16.08
C ASN A 246 15.37 16.01 14.74
N THR A 247 14.78 14.88 14.35
CA THR A 247 15.11 14.17 13.11
C THR A 247 13.82 13.75 12.42
N PRO A 248 13.12 14.67 11.72
CA PRO A 248 11.90 14.32 11.01
C PRO A 248 12.21 13.27 9.94
N PHE A 249 11.51 12.14 9.98
CA PHE A 249 11.83 10.97 9.16
C PHE A 249 11.93 11.30 7.66
N PHE A 250 10.97 12.06 7.12
CA PHE A 250 10.97 12.42 5.70
C PHE A 250 12.12 13.37 5.31
N ARG A 251 12.49 14.32 6.18
CA ARG A 251 13.62 15.23 5.94
C ARG A 251 14.95 14.50 5.98
N MET A 252 15.12 13.58 6.94
CA MET A 252 16.28 12.69 6.99
C MET A 252 16.42 11.89 5.69
N MET A 253 15.33 11.24 5.22
CA MET A 253 15.34 10.49 3.97
C MET A 253 15.74 11.36 2.76
N GLN A 254 15.22 12.58 2.69
CA GLN A 254 15.53 13.52 1.62
C GLN A 254 17.00 13.96 1.68
N GLY A 255 17.52 14.23 2.87
CA GLY A 255 18.92 14.55 3.12
C GLY A 255 19.86 13.48 2.58
N VAL A 256 19.68 12.23 3.01
CA VAL A 256 20.50 11.08 2.57
C VAL A 256 20.39 10.85 1.05
N LYS A 257 19.18 10.95 0.47
CA LYS A 257 19.01 10.86 -0.99
C LYS A 257 19.75 11.95 -1.75
N GLY A 258 19.93 13.14 -1.15
CA GLY A 258 20.76 14.21 -1.69
C GLY A 258 22.22 13.77 -1.86
N PHE A 259 22.79 13.07 -0.87
CA PHE A 259 24.15 12.53 -0.97
C PHE A 259 24.27 11.47 -2.07
N LEU A 260 23.29 10.55 -2.16
CA LEU A 260 23.25 9.55 -3.23
C LEU A 260 23.15 10.20 -4.63
N ALA A 261 22.37 11.28 -4.76
CA ALA A 261 22.22 12.02 -6.01
C ALA A 261 23.51 12.73 -6.46
N LEU A 262 24.43 13.03 -5.54
CA LEU A 262 25.78 13.52 -5.86
C LEU A 262 26.72 12.42 -6.37
N GLY A 263 26.25 11.16 -6.47
CA GLY A 263 27.05 10.02 -6.90
C GLY A 263 27.96 9.47 -5.79
N ILE A 264 27.61 9.70 -4.52
CA ILE A 264 28.28 9.09 -3.37
C ILE A 264 27.65 7.70 -3.15
N PRO A 265 28.42 6.61 -3.14
CA PRO A 265 27.89 5.26 -2.90
C PRO A 265 27.26 5.11 -1.51
N SER A 266 26.20 4.31 -1.37
CA SER A 266 25.59 4.01 -0.06
C SER A 266 26.60 3.38 0.92
N SER A 267 27.55 2.58 0.40
CA SER A 267 28.67 1.99 1.15
C SER A 267 29.68 3.00 1.71
N LYS A 268 29.51 4.29 1.42
CA LYS A 268 30.27 5.43 1.97
C LYS A 268 29.46 6.27 2.97
N LEU A 269 28.23 5.90 3.30
CA LEU A 269 27.34 6.72 4.12
C LEU A 269 26.94 5.99 5.41
N VAL A 270 27.20 6.61 6.56
CA VAL A 270 26.72 6.19 7.87
C VAL A 270 25.65 7.17 8.35
N LEU A 271 24.49 6.66 8.76
CA LEU A 271 23.39 7.49 9.25
C LEU A 271 23.55 7.78 10.75
N GLY A 272 23.87 9.02 11.10
CA GLY A 272 23.93 9.50 12.48
C GLY A 272 22.56 9.91 12.99
N LEU A 273 22.10 9.30 14.08
CA LEU A 273 20.81 9.54 14.72
C LEU A 273 20.97 10.09 16.15
N PRO A 274 20.00 10.86 16.65
CA PRO A 274 20.08 11.41 18.00
C PRO A 274 19.67 10.37 19.04
N TRP A 275 20.41 10.31 20.15
CA TRP A 275 19.94 9.70 21.39
C TRP A 275 19.53 10.75 22.43
N PHE A 276 18.84 11.79 21.95
CA PHE A 276 18.36 12.92 22.74
C PHE A 276 17.12 13.56 22.08
N GLY A 277 16.37 14.31 22.88
CA GLY A 277 15.23 15.11 22.44
C GLY A 277 15.46 16.61 22.59
N TYR A 278 14.47 17.40 22.16
CA TYR A 278 14.41 18.85 22.33
C TYR A 278 13.22 19.26 23.18
N ASP A 279 13.49 20.08 24.19
CA ASP A 279 12.53 20.70 25.09
C ASP A 279 12.30 22.17 24.69
N TYR A 280 11.21 22.43 23.97
CA TYR A 280 10.89 23.76 23.47
C TYR A 280 10.05 24.59 24.46
N PRO A 281 10.37 25.89 24.64
CA PRO A 281 9.50 26.80 25.37
C PRO A 281 8.22 27.07 24.57
N CYS A 282 7.07 27.04 25.23
CA CYS A 282 5.79 27.21 24.56
C CYS A 282 5.12 28.55 24.81
N LEU A 283 4.88 29.30 23.73
CA LEU A 283 4.12 30.55 23.76
C LEU A 283 2.62 30.29 23.73
N SER A 284 2.20 29.44 22.80
CA SER A 284 0.80 29.05 22.56
C SER A 284 0.75 27.68 21.90
N LEU A 285 -0.34 26.93 22.12
CA LEU A 285 -0.65 25.73 21.37
C LEU A 285 -1.61 26.09 20.23
N ASN A 286 -1.34 25.59 19.03
CA ASN A 286 -2.25 25.74 17.90
C ASN A 286 -3.34 24.64 17.90
N ASP A 287 -4.25 24.69 16.91
CA ASP A 287 -5.38 23.75 16.79
C ASP A 287 -4.94 22.27 16.64
N ASP A 288 -3.69 22.03 16.23
CA ASP A 288 -3.08 20.70 16.06
C ASP A 288 -2.26 20.25 17.28
N ASN A 289 -2.38 20.95 18.41
CA ASN A 289 -1.61 20.72 19.65
C ASN A 289 -0.08 20.86 19.45
N ILE A 290 0.35 21.64 18.46
CA ILE A 290 1.76 21.96 18.22
C ILE A 290 2.09 23.31 18.86
N CYS A 291 3.25 23.35 19.49
CA CYS A 291 3.71 24.48 20.24
C CYS A 291 4.33 25.56 19.35
N GLU A 292 3.86 26.81 19.48
CA GLU A 292 4.51 27.99 18.91
C GLU A 292 5.72 28.39 19.78
N ILE A 293 6.88 28.52 19.14
CA ILE A 293 8.16 28.81 19.81
C ILE A 293 8.59 30.27 19.56
N PRO A 294 9.41 30.86 20.44
CA PRO A 294 9.97 32.19 20.23
C PRO A 294 10.75 32.30 18.91
N GLN A 295 10.74 33.49 18.32
CA GLN A 295 11.61 33.81 17.20
C GLN A 295 13.07 33.87 17.64
N ALA A 296 13.93 33.21 16.88
CA ALA A 296 15.38 33.26 17.03
C ALA A 296 16.00 33.16 15.64
N GLU A 297 16.57 34.26 15.17
CA GLU A 297 17.17 34.32 13.84
C GLU A 297 18.47 33.51 13.81
N TYR A 298 18.59 32.59 12.85
CA TYR A 298 19.79 31.78 12.66
C TYR A 298 20.12 31.64 11.18
N HIS A 299 21.29 32.16 10.77
CA HIS A 299 21.73 32.18 9.36
C HIS A 299 20.65 32.63 8.37
N GLY A 300 19.93 33.70 8.73
CA GLY A 300 18.86 34.32 7.93
C GLY A 300 17.49 33.67 8.03
N ALA A 301 17.35 32.50 8.68
CA ALA A 301 16.05 31.91 8.98
C ALA A 301 15.42 32.61 10.19
N PRO A 302 14.11 32.91 10.19
CA PRO A 302 13.44 33.67 11.26
C PRO A 302 13.30 32.91 12.59
N CYS A 303 13.39 31.58 12.56
CA CYS A 303 13.33 30.74 13.75
C CYS A 303 14.37 29.61 13.66
N SER A 304 14.67 29.03 14.81
CA SER A 304 15.71 28.02 14.98
C SER A 304 15.37 27.12 16.17
N ASP A 305 15.84 25.88 16.13
CA ASP A 305 15.78 24.96 17.27
C ASP A 305 16.64 25.39 18.47
N SER A 306 17.53 26.36 18.29
CA SER A 306 18.35 26.96 19.36
C SER A 306 17.56 27.58 20.53
N VAL A 307 16.24 27.79 20.38
CA VAL A 307 15.37 28.21 21.49
C VAL A 307 14.99 27.05 22.43
N GLY A 308 15.17 25.81 21.98
CA GLY A 308 14.93 24.60 22.76
C GLY A 308 16.20 24.09 23.45
N ASP A 309 16.01 23.35 24.54
CA ASP A 309 17.10 22.70 25.24
C ASP A 309 17.23 21.25 24.78
N GLN A 310 18.46 20.82 24.44
CA GLN A 310 18.76 19.40 24.22
C GLN A 310 18.64 18.62 25.54
N ARG A 311 17.91 17.51 25.53
CA ARG A 311 17.66 16.65 26.70
C ARG A 311 18.04 15.20 26.46
N GLY A 312 18.85 14.64 27.35
CA GLY A 312 19.15 13.21 27.36
C GLY A 312 17.93 12.36 27.73
N PHE A 313 17.98 11.05 27.47
CA PHE A 313 16.85 10.17 27.82
C PHE A 313 16.62 10.04 29.33
N ASP A 314 17.68 10.18 30.13
CA ASP A 314 17.58 10.24 31.59
C ASP A 314 16.78 11.46 32.06
N GLU A 315 16.98 12.62 31.42
CA GLU A 315 16.20 13.83 31.68
C GLU A 315 14.77 13.71 31.16
N ILE A 316 14.57 13.18 29.95
CA ILE A 316 13.23 12.97 29.37
C ILE A 316 12.40 12.04 30.27
N THR A 317 12.98 10.91 30.69
CA THR A 317 12.30 9.97 31.61
C THR A 317 12.09 10.55 33.00
N PHE A 318 12.90 11.51 33.43
CA PHE A 318 12.67 12.25 34.67
C PHE A 318 11.48 13.21 34.54
N ILE A 319 11.37 13.93 33.42
CA ILE A 319 10.23 14.82 33.13
C ILE A 319 8.92 14.03 33.11
N VAL A 320 8.89 12.92 32.35
CA VAL A 320 7.69 12.06 32.25
C VAL A 320 7.26 11.51 33.61
N ALA A 321 8.20 11.16 34.49
CA ALA A 321 7.88 10.58 35.80
C ALA A 321 7.44 11.62 36.86
N ASN A 322 7.90 12.87 36.75
CA ASN A 322 7.76 13.87 37.83
C ASN A 322 6.92 15.09 37.45
N THR A 323 6.43 15.18 36.22
CA THR A 323 5.57 16.28 35.76
C THR A 323 4.26 15.75 35.19
N THR A 324 3.20 16.55 35.26
CA THR A 324 1.97 16.25 34.55
C THR A 324 2.18 16.54 33.07
N ILE A 325 2.21 15.48 32.28
CA ILE A 325 2.27 15.53 30.82
C ILE A 325 0.85 15.36 30.25
N ASP A 326 0.60 15.89 29.04
CA ASP A 326 -0.55 15.44 28.25
C ASP A 326 -0.29 14.04 27.65
N GLU A 327 -1.31 13.42 27.03
CA GLU A 327 -1.13 12.12 26.38
C GLU A 327 -0.08 12.27 25.28
N ALA A 328 1.01 11.49 25.33
CA ALA A 328 2.04 11.56 24.31
C ALA A 328 1.45 11.27 22.93
N HIS A 329 1.67 12.18 22.01
CA HIS A 329 1.15 12.14 20.65
C HIS A 329 2.23 11.73 19.67
N TRP A 330 1.83 11.02 18.62
CA TRP A 330 2.74 10.65 17.53
C TRP A 330 2.76 11.75 16.46
N SER A 331 3.93 12.34 16.21
CA SER A 331 4.09 13.32 15.13
C SER A 331 4.07 12.61 13.77
N ALA A 332 3.07 12.86 12.94
CA ALA A 332 3.00 12.26 11.60
C ALA A 332 4.14 12.74 10.67
N GLU A 333 4.59 14.00 10.82
CA GLU A 333 5.73 14.55 10.08
C GLU A 333 7.07 14.02 10.64
N GLY A 334 7.20 13.96 11.97
CA GLY A 334 8.40 13.50 12.65
C GLY A 334 8.62 11.99 12.57
N GLN A 335 7.52 11.22 12.54
CA GLN A 335 7.47 9.79 12.91
C GLN A 335 8.18 9.54 14.25
N SER A 336 7.88 10.40 15.23
CA SER A 336 8.48 10.40 16.56
C SER A 336 7.47 10.90 17.60
N PRO A 337 7.57 10.48 18.88
CA PRO A 337 6.70 10.97 19.93
C PRO A 337 6.96 12.45 20.29
N GLN A 338 5.90 13.10 20.75
CA GLN A 338 5.92 14.44 21.34
C GLN A 338 4.91 14.52 22.51
N PHE A 339 5.18 15.36 23.50
CA PHE A 339 4.23 15.65 24.58
C PHE A 339 4.42 17.07 25.12
N ASN A 340 3.34 17.67 25.62
CA ASN A 340 3.35 18.92 26.34
C ASN A 340 3.43 18.68 27.84
N PHE A 341 4.09 19.59 28.54
CA PHE A 341 4.18 19.55 30.00
C PHE A 341 4.34 20.95 30.58
N GLN A 342 4.14 21.08 31.89
CA GLN A 342 4.50 22.30 32.62
C GLN A 342 5.78 22.06 33.42
N ASN A 343 6.74 22.97 33.27
CA ASN A 343 7.94 22.92 34.09
C ASN A 343 7.66 23.34 35.55
N ALA A 344 8.65 23.22 36.44
CA ALA A 344 8.48 23.55 37.87
C ALA A 344 8.07 25.01 38.15
N SER A 345 8.24 25.92 37.17
CA SER A 345 7.80 27.32 37.24
C SER A 345 6.39 27.57 36.68
N GLY A 346 5.68 26.53 36.22
CA GLY A 346 4.34 26.62 35.66
C GLY A 346 4.28 27.07 34.19
N HIS A 347 5.42 27.18 33.50
CA HIS A 347 5.47 27.52 32.08
C HIS A 347 5.22 26.29 31.22
N GLN A 348 4.39 26.42 30.18
CA GLN A 348 4.16 25.36 29.21
C GLN A 348 5.38 25.12 28.32
N ARG A 349 5.64 23.85 28.02
CA ARG A 349 6.74 23.37 27.20
C ARG A 349 6.30 22.19 26.35
N GLN A 350 6.97 21.96 25.23
CA GLN A 350 6.72 20.82 24.35
C GLN A 350 8.00 20.04 24.10
N MET A 351 8.00 18.76 24.44
CA MET A 351 9.08 17.81 24.22
C MET A 351 8.90 17.11 22.89
N HIS A 352 9.96 17.05 22.08
CA HIS A 352 10.06 16.21 20.88
C HIS A 352 11.29 15.31 21.00
N TYR A 353 11.13 14.00 20.87
CA TYR A 353 12.25 13.08 21.00
C TYR A 353 12.07 11.83 20.16
N ASP A 354 13.16 11.16 19.86
CA ASP A 354 13.16 9.84 19.27
C ASP A 354 13.10 8.79 20.38
N ASP A 355 12.19 7.83 20.28
CA ASP A 355 12.10 6.66 21.13
C ASP A 355 12.58 5.39 20.41
N ALA A 356 12.48 4.25 21.09
CA ALA A 356 12.84 2.95 20.53
C ALA A 356 12.09 2.65 19.21
N GLY A 357 10.80 2.97 19.12
CA GLY A 357 9.99 2.72 17.92
C GLY A 357 10.38 3.59 16.73
N SER A 358 10.52 4.89 16.95
CA SER A 358 10.94 5.85 15.91
C SER A 358 12.38 5.63 15.44
N LEU A 359 13.31 5.29 16.33
CA LEU A 359 14.67 4.90 15.94
C LEU A 359 14.69 3.60 15.15
N LEU A 360 13.86 2.62 15.50
CA LEU A 360 13.73 1.38 14.73
C LEU A 360 13.32 1.65 13.27
N LEU A 361 12.37 2.56 13.04
CA LEU A 361 11.98 2.96 11.68
C LEU A 361 13.19 3.50 10.89
N LYS A 362 14.03 4.30 11.55
CA LYS A 362 15.24 4.90 10.96
C LYS A 362 16.34 3.87 10.71
N TYR A 363 16.54 2.91 11.61
CA TYR A 363 17.47 1.79 11.42
C TYR A 363 17.04 0.88 10.26
N ILE A 364 15.76 0.48 10.21
CA ILE A 364 15.22 -0.31 9.11
C ILE A 364 15.43 0.43 7.79
N TRP A 365 15.21 1.74 7.77
CA TRP A 365 15.42 2.54 6.56
C TRP A 365 16.90 2.55 6.12
N ALA A 366 17.83 2.79 7.05
CA ALA A 366 19.26 2.77 6.76
C ALA A 366 19.74 1.41 6.22
N VAL A 367 19.29 0.32 6.84
CA VAL A 367 19.61 -1.06 6.40
C VAL A 367 18.99 -1.36 5.03
N SER A 368 17.73 -0.98 4.82
CA SER A 368 17.00 -1.25 3.56
C SER A 368 17.56 -0.49 2.36
N ASN A 369 18.26 0.62 2.60
CA ASN A 369 18.96 1.40 1.57
C ASN A 369 20.44 1.04 1.47
N ASP A 370 20.85 -0.08 2.09
CA ASP A 370 22.20 -0.62 2.02
C ASP A 370 23.27 0.42 2.38
N LEU A 371 22.98 1.26 3.39
CA LEU A 371 23.95 2.21 3.90
C LEU A 371 25.12 1.47 4.55
N ARG A 372 26.28 2.12 4.64
CA ARG A 372 27.46 1.58 5.31
C ARG A 372 27.18 1.29 6.79
N GLY A 373 26.36 2.09 7.44
CA GLY A 373 26.17 1.95 8.88
C GLY A 373 25.14 2.88 9.49
N VAL A 374 24.98 2.74 10.79
CA VAL A 374 24.25 3.70 11.65
C VAL A 374 25.16 4.17 12.77
N GLY A 375 24.84 5.30 13.39
CA GLY A 375 25.57 5.76 14.54
C GLY A 375 24.89 6.86 15.32
N PHE A 376 25.51 7.30 16.41
CA PHE A 376 24.79 8.04 17.46
C PHE A 376 25.58 9.23 18.02
N TRP A 377 24.90 10.37 18.12
CA TRP A 377 25.33 11.53 18.90
C TRP A 377 24.45 11.67 20.16
N HIS A 378 25.00 11.63 21.38
CA HIS A 378 26.22 10.91 21.73
C HIS A 378 25.87 9.78 22.72
N ILE A 379 26.68 8.73 22.77
CA ILE A 379 26.33 7.45 23.43
C ILE A 379 26.10 7.62 24.95
N GLY A 380 26.64 8.67 25.54
CA GLY A 380 26.52 8.96 26.98
C GLY A 380 25.08 9.22 27.44
N TYR A 381 24.19 9.73 26.58
CA TYR A 381 22.80 10.06 26.96
C TYR A 381 21.93 8.86 27.36
N LEU A 382 22.36 7.62 27.08
CA LEU A 382 21.67 6.42 27.55
C LEU A 382 22.20 5.88 28.89
N ASN A 383 23.32 6.39 29.39
CA ASN A 383 24.07 5.75 30.48
C ASN A 383 23.73 6.24 31.87
N GLU A 384 23.09 7.41 32.00
CA GLU A 384 22.63 7.95 33.30
C GLU A 384 21.30 7.32 33.76
N MET A 385 20.75 6.40 32.95
CA MET A 385 19.47 5.72 33.13
C MET A 385 19.45 4.54 34.15
N ASP A 386 20.51 4.24 34.90
CA ASP A 386 20.54 3.05 35.78
C ASP A 386 19.82 3.17 37.13
N GLN A 387 19.13 4.27 37.37
CA GLN A 387 18.59 4.56 38.70
C GLN A 387 17.39 3.68 39.06
N THR A 388 16.63 3.19 38.05
CA THR A 388 15.46 2.32 38.26
C THR A 388 15.47 1.11 37.29
N PRO A 389 14.79 -0.01 37.61
CA PRO A 389 14.67 -1.16 36.73
C PRO A 389 14.08 -0.84 35.34
N GLU A 390 13.16 0.11 35.27
CA GLU A 390 12.47 0.53 34.04
C GLU A 390 13.42 1.25 33.09
N ARG A 391 14.23 2.17 33.63
CA ARG A 391 15.21 2.92 32.86
C ARG A 391 16.39 2.03 32.41
N LYS A 392 16.75 1.01 33.20
CA LYS A 392 17.68 -0.07 32.79
C LYS A 392 17.17 -0.85 31.58
N LEU A 393 15.88 -1.20 31.61
CA LEU A 393 15.24 -1.92 30.51
C LEU A 393 15.17 -1.06 29.25
N LEU A 394 14.86 0.23 29.37
CA LEU A 394 14.84 1.17 28.24
C LEU A 394 16.22 1.27 27.57
N ARG A 395 17.31 1.45 28.34
CA ARG A 395 18.66 1.45 27.76
C ARG A 395 18.94 0.13 27.02
N LYS A 396 18.62 -1.01 27.65
CA LYS A 396 18.83 -2.31 27.01
C LYS A 396 18.07 -2.39 25.69
N ARG A 397 16.80 -1.98 25.67
CA ARG A 397 15.98 -1.94 24.44
C ARG A 397 16.58 -1.05 23.36
N MET A 398 17.03 0.15 23.71
CA MET A 398 17.68 1.07 22.76
C MET A 398 18.92 0.44 22.11
N TRP A 399 19.76 -0.25 22.89
CA TRP A 399 20.91 -0.99 22.36
C TRP A 399 20.49 -2.21 21.56
N ASP A 400 19.54 -3.01 22.04
CA ASP A 400 19.05 -4.22 21.37
C ASP A 400 18.56 -3.93 19.95
N LEU A 401 17.96 -2.75 19.74
CA LEU A 401 17.51 -2.29 18.42
C LEU A 401 18.64 -1.87 17.47
N VAL A 402 19.84 -1.54 17.95
CA VAL A 402 20.94 -1.18 17.04
C VAL A 402 21.31 -2.40 16.17
N PRO A 403 21.35 -2.29 14.83
CA PRO A 403 21.77 -3.37 13.95
C PRO A 403 23.17 -3.87 14.35
N SER A 404 23.33 -5.19 14.47
CA SER A 404 24.67 -5.77 14.59
C SER A 404 25.27 -6.02 13.22
N THR A 405 26.60 -5.99 13.13
CA THR A 405 27.34 -6.26 11.89
C THR A 405 26.99 -7.61 11.29
N ASP A 406 26.78 -8.62 12.14
CA ASP A 406 26.52 -10.02 11.73
C ASP A 406 25.06 -10.26 11.32
N SER A 407 24.15 -9.39 11.77
CA SER A 407 22.72 -9.51 11.46
C SER A 407 22.28 -8.56 10.36
N TRP A 408 23.13 -7.67 9.86
CA TRP A 408 22.77 -6.56 8.98
C TRP A 408 21.87 -6.97 7.79
N ASP A 409 22.25 -8.01 7.06
CA ASP A 409 21.51 -8.48 5.87
C ASP A 409 20.13 -9.11 6.23
N ASN A 410 19.99 -9.58 7.46
CA ASN A 410 18.76 -10.17 8.01
C ASN A 410 18.10 -9.28 9.07
N TYR A 411 18.58 -8.06 9.28
CA TYR A 411 18.20 -7.22 10.42
C TYR A 411 16.73 -6.85 10.35
N VAL A 412 16.24 -6.52 9.15
CA VAL A 412 14.82 -6.22 8.91
C VAL A 412 13.94 -7.45 9.20
N GLN A 413 14.37 -8.64 8.77
CA GLN A 413 13.62 -9.88 9.00
C GLN A 413 13.61 -10.30 10.47
N THR A 414 14.76 -10.21 11.16
CA THR A 414 14.92 -10.61 12.56
C THR A 414 14.25 -9.63 13.52
N THR A 415 14.31 -8.32 13.24
CA THR A 415 13.73 -7.30 14.11
C THR A 415 12.21 -7.19 13.95
N LEU A 416 11.66 -7.39 12.74
CA LEU A 416 10.21 -7.46 12.53
C LEU A 416 9.55 -8.69 13.18
N LEU A 417 10.32 -9.75 13.44
CA LEU A 417 9.87 -10.93 14.20
C LEU A 417 9.87 -10.70 15.72
N GLN A 418 10.74 -9.82 16.22
CA GLN A 418 10.85 -9.47 17.65
C GLN A 418 9.96 -8.28 18.05
N SER A 419 9.50 -7.47 17.08
CA SER A 419 8.72 -6.24 17.32
C SER A 419 7.22 -6.45 17.57
N ASN A 420 6.71 -7.70 17.55
CA ASN A 420 5.32 -8.02 17.94
C ASN A 420 5.00 -7.65 19.41
N ASP A 421 6.01 -7.29 20.22
CA ASP A 421 5.88 -6.90 21.64
C ASP A 421 6.10 -5.39 21.87
N LEU A 422 6.34 -4.60 20.81
CA LEU A 422 6.75 -3.18 20.93
C LEU A 422 5.62 -2.16 20.71
N SER A 423 4.40 -2.60 20.38
CA SER A 423 3.23 -1.71 20.22
C SER A 423 2.50 -1.38 21.54
N SER A 424 2.99 -1.84 22.69
CA SER A 424 2.27 -1.70 23.98
C SER A 424 2.93 -0.76 25.00
N THR A 425 4.13 -0.20 24.76
CA THR A 425 4.83 0.61 25.79
C THR A 425 5.53 1.87 25.28
N GLY A 426 4.88 2.62 24.38
CA GLY A 426 5.13 4.06 24.22
C GLY A 426 4.23 4.85 25.18
N VAL A 427 4.82 5.39 26.26
CA VAL A 427 4.24 6.25 27.32
C VAL A 427 3.04 5.69 28.12
N ARG A 428 2.20 4.79 27.61
CA ARG A 428 1.14 4.13 28.40
C ARG A 428 1.66 3.23 29.52
N GLY A 429 2.88 2.71 29.40
CA GLY A 429 3.48 1.83 30.40
C GLY A 429 3.99 2.53 31.67
N MET A 430 3.93 3.86 31.76
CA MET A 430 4.40 4.61 32.94
C MET A 430 3.27 5.22 33.79
N ALA A 431 2.03 5.19 33.30
CA ALA A 431 0.87 5.77 34.01
C ALA A 431 0.01 4.73 34.76
N ASP A 432 0.14 3.43 34.45
CA ASP A 432 -0.73 2.36 34.98
C ASP A 432 -0.07 1.48 36.06
N LEU A 433 0.58 2.09 37.05
CA LEU A 433 1.06 1.38 38.25
C LEU A 433 0.74 2.19 39.51
N ASN A 434 -0.55 2.31 39.81
CA ASN A 434 -1.03 2.66 41.14
C ASN A 434 -2.21 1.75 41.51
N GLY A 435 -1.97 0.84 42.46
CA GLY A 435 -2.98 0.21 43.33
C GLY A 435 -3.92 -0.80 42.67
N ASP A 436 -3.75 -2.09 42.93
CA ASP A 436 -4.38 -2.73 44.10
C ASP A 436 -4.11 -4.25 44.07
N ASP A 437 -3.58 -4.75 45.18
CA ASP A 437 -3.52 -6.16 45.54
C ASP A 437 -4.95 -6.71 45.72
N GLU A 438 -5.22 -7.95 45.30
CA GLU A 438 -5.60 -9.05 46.20
C GLU A 438 -6.04 -10.33 45.44
N ASP A 439 -5.59 -11.43 46.04
CA ASP A 439 -6.17 -12.78 46.09
C ASP A 439 -6.19 -13.70 44.87
N GLY A 440 -5.41 -14.78 45.01
CA GLY A 440 -5.41 -15.94 44.14
C GLY A 440 -6.28 -17.08 44.64
N GLN A 441 -6.34 -18.15 43.84
CA GLN A 441 -6.29 -19.52 44.33
C GLN A 441 -5.99 -20.49 43.20
N SER A 442 -5.27 -21.53 43.61
CA SER A 442 -4.88 -22.74 42.89
C SER A 442 -6.06 -23.49 42.27
N ASP A 443 -5.81 -24.23 41.19
CA ASP A 443 -6.03 -25.68 41.19
C ASP A 443 -5.24 -26.35 40.05
N GLU A 444 -4.53 -27.42 40.42
CA GLU A 444 -3.93 -28.41 39.53
C GLU A 444 -5.03 -29.33 38.98
N ASP A 445 -5.01 -29.65 37.68
CA ASP A 445 -5.11 -31.03 37.19
C ASP A 445 -5.16 -31.12 35.65
N GLY A 446 -4.54 -32.18 35.12
CA GLY A 446 -5.15 -32.93 34.02
C GLY A 446 -4.66 -32.66 32.59
N ASN A 447 -3.56 -33.29 32.24
CA ASN A 447 -3.04 -33.48 30.88
C ASN A 447 -4.11 -34.01 29.88
N ASN A 448 -4.39 -33.25 28.82
CA ASN A 448 -4.90 -33.78 27.53
C ASN A 448 -4.61 -32.75 26.42
N HIS A 449 -3.67 -33.09 25.54
CA HIS A 449 -3.36 -32.33 24.34
C HIS A 449 -4.57 -32.36 23.37
N ALA A 450 -5.37 -31.30 23.39
CA ALA A 450 -6.28 -30.94 22.32
C ALA A 450 -5.67 -29.78 21.52
N GLU A 451 -5.71 -29.88 20.19
CA GLU A 451 -5.35 -28.80 19.27
C GLU A 451 -6.09 -27.50 19.67
N PRO A 452 -5.46 -26.32 19.61
CA PRO A 452 -6.12 -25.09 20.02
C PRO A 452 -7.30 -24.81 19.08
N ALA A 453 -8.50 -24.76 19.65
CA ALA A 453 -9.70 -24.36 18.94
C ALA A 453 -9.54 -22.93 18.40
N VAL A 454 -9.58 -22.82 17.07
CA VAL A 454 -9.57 -21.55 16.32
C VAL A 454 -10.75 -20.70 16.80
N ALA A 455 -10.48 -19.48 17.26
CA ALA A 455 -11.51 -18.50 17.58
C ALA A 455 -12.46 -18.33 16.36
N ALA A 456 -13.77 -18.42 16.60
CA ALA A 456 -14.79 -18.42 15.56
C ALA A 456 -14.70 -17.16 14.67
N ILE A 457 -14.13 -17.33 13.48
CA ILE A 457 -14.16 -16.33 12.41
C ILE A 457 -15.63 -16.15 12.03
N SER A 458 -16.11 -14.91 11.98
CA SER A 458 -17.41 -14.55 11.42
C SER A 458 -17.43 -14.90 9.93
N ASP A 459 -17.75 -16.16 9.62
CA ASP A 459 -17.66 -16.68 8.27
C ASP A 459 -18.92 -16.37 7.48
N ARG A 460 -18.88 -15.30 6.66
CA ARG A 460 -19.95 -14.96 5.71
C ARG A 460 -20.34 -16.13 4.81
N ARG A 461 -19.44 -17.11 4.58
CA ARG A 461 -19.73 -18.34 3.84
C ARG A 461 -20.91 -19.12 4.40
N LEU A 462 -21.12 -19.13 5.72
CA LEU A 462 -22.25 -19.85 6.33
C LEU A 462 -23.62 -19.32 5.86
N GLN A 463 -23.65 -18.11 5.31
CA GLN A 463 -24.84 -17.49 4.74
C GLN A 463 -24.96 -17.68 3.22
N LEU A 464 -23.96 -18.25 2.56
CA LEU A 464 -23.89 -18.40 1.11
C LEU A 464 -24.20 -19.84 0.66
N LYS A 465 -24.64 -20.00 -0.58
CA LYS A 465 -24.76 -21.32 -1.21
C LYS A 465 -23.38 -21.87 -1.56
N TRP A 466 -23.18 -23.16 -1.27
CA TRP A 466 -21.94 -23.85 -1.62
C TRP A 466 -21.89 -24.29 -3.10
N ASN A 467 -23.04 -24.36 -3.80
CA ASN A 467 -23.18 -24.93 -5.15
C ASN A 467 -23.94 -24.04 -6.14
N GLY A 468 -23.98 -22.73 -5.89
CA GLY A 468 -24.78 -21.79 -6.68
C GLY A 468 -24.52 -20.34 -6.30
N TRP A 469 -25.31 -19.42 -6.84
CA TRP A 469 -25.14 -17.99 -6.58
C TRP A 469 -25.83 -17.54 -5.29
N GLY A 470 -25.14 -16.67 -4.55
CA GLY A 470 -25.72 -15.79 -3.53
C GLY A 470 -26.06 -16.47 -2.20
N TYR A 471 -26.98 -15.83 -1.47
CA TYR A 471 -27.34 -16.24 -0.10
C TYR A 471 -28.12 -17.57 -0.08
N ALA A 472 -27.87 -18.40 0.94
CA ALA A 472 -28.51 -19.70 1.13
C ALA A 472 -30.02 -19.58 1.39
N ASP A 473 -30.47 -18.47 1.97
CA ASP A 473 -31.89 -18.16 2.24
C ASP A 473 -32.67 -17.68 1.00
N SER A 474 -31.99 -17.46 -0.13
CA SER A 474 -32.54 -16.79 -1.31
C SER A 474 -32.47 -17.71 -2.54
N LYS A 475 -33.62 -18.12 -3.06
CA LYS A 475 -33.70 -18.96 -4.28
C LYS A 475 -35.07 -18.86 -4.94
N PHE A 476 -35.13 -19.21 -6.21
CA PHE A 476 -36.40 -19.46 -6.89
C PHE A 476 -36.90 -20.87 -6.58
N ILE A 477 -38.20 -21.00 -6.29
CA ILE A 477 -38.89 -22.28 -6.15
C ILE A 477 -40.18 -22.27 -6.98
N VAL A 478 -40.71 -23.45 -7.27
CA VAL A 478 -42.10 -23.58 -7.70
C VAL A 478 -42.93 -23.96 -6.49
N ASN A 479 -43.87 -23.08 -6.12
CA ASN A 479 -44.70 -23.25 -4.93
C ASN A 479 -45.81 -24.29 -5.16
N LYS A 480 -46.59 -24.57 -4.11
CA LYS A 480 -47.70 -25.55 -4.14
C LYS A 480 -48.80 -25.24 -5.16
N HIS A 481 -48.95 -23.98 -5.57
CA HIS A 481 -49.89 -23.55 -6.60
C HIS A 481 -49.29 -23.63 -8.02
N GLY A 482 -48.04 -24.07 -8.13
CA GLY A 482 -47.33 -24.17 -9.38
C GLY A 482 -46.89 -22.82 -9.93
N HIS A 483 -46.81 -21.76 -9.12
CA HIS A 483 -46.20 -20.49 -9.52
C HIS A 483 -44.73 -20.48 -9.13
N VAL A 484 -43.90 -19.77 -9.91
CA VAL A 484 -42.52 -19.52 -9.51
C VAL A 484 -42.51 -18.39 -8.49
N GLU A 485 -41.75 -18.56 -7.42
CA GLU A 485 -41.65 -17.61 -6.31
C GLU A 485 -40.18 -17.48 -5.92
N PHE A 486 -39.76 -16.27 -5.57
CA PHE A 486 -38.45 -16.02 -5.00
C PHE A 486 -38.56 -15.99 -3.48
N ILE A 487 -37.92 -16.92 -2.77
CA ILE A 487 -38.01 -17.00 -1.30
C ILE A 487 -36.93 -16.15 -0.61
N GLY A 488 -37.10 -15.96 0.70
CA GLY A 488 -36.21 -15.14 1.54
C GLY A 488 -36.86 -13.82 1.95
N GLY A 489 -36.05 -12.85 2.41
CA GLY A 489 -36.51 -11.51 2.81
C GLY A 489 -35.59 -10.36 2.40
N ARG A 490 -34.60 -10.62 1.53
CA ARG A 490 -33.53 -9.66 1.19
C ARG A 490 -33.87 -8.72 0.04
N TYR A 491 -34.73 -9.16 -0.89
CA TYR A 491 -35.01 -8.44 -2.12
C TYR A 491 -36.50 -8.09 -2.20
N GLY A 492 -36.84 -6.98 -2.86
CA GLY A 492 -38.23 -6.52 -2.94
C GLY A 492 -39.21 -7.50 -3.63
N ILE A 493 -38.70 -8.47 -4.39
CA ILE A 493 -39.51 -9.53 -5.03
C ILE A 493 -39.72 -10.76 -4.13
N SER A 494 -39.04 -10.84 -2.98
CA SER A 494 -39.11 -11.99 -2.08
C SER A 494 -40.55 -12.20 -1.56
N GLY A 495 -41.00 -13.46 -1.53
CA GLY A 495 -42.33 -13.86 -1.05
C GLY A 495 -43.50 -13.54 -1.99
N HIS A 496 -43.22 -13.07 -3.21
CA HIS A 496 -44.26 -12.74 -4.20
C HIS A 496 -44.29 -13.77 -5.34
N ALA A 497 -45.49 -14.20 -5.73
CA ALA A 497 -45.67 -15.13 -6.83
C ALA A 497 -45.50 -14.42 -8.19
N LEU A 498 -44.66 -15.00 -9.05
CA LEU A 498 -44.42 -14.56 -10.42
C LEU A 498 -45.36 -15.32 -11.36
N THR A 499 -46.62 -14.86 -11.44
CA THR A 499 -47.74 -15.57 -12.08
C THR A 499 -47.49 -15.88 -13.57
N HIS A 500 -46.78 -15.01 -14.28
CA HIS A 500 -46.49 -15.19 -15.71
C HIS A 500 -45.16 -15.90 -15.99
N PHE A 501 -44.27 -16.01 -14.99
CA PHE A 501 -42.90 -16.46 -15.24
C PHE A 501 -42.84 -17.94 -15.64
N ARG A 502 -43.66 -18.79 -15.02
CA ARG A 502 -43.79 -20.20 -15.41
C ARG A 502 -44.21 -20.35 -16.87
N ALA A 503 -45.22 -19.61 -17.31
CA ALA A 503 -45.70 -19.68 -18.69
C ALA A 503 -44.61 -19.25 -19.67
N TRP A 504 -43.85 -18.20 -19.33
CA TRP A 504 -42.70 -17.77 -20.12
C TRP A 504 -41.61 -18.84 -20.20
N MET A 505 -41.27 -19.51 -19.09
CA MET A 505 -40.29 -20.61 -19.07
C MET A 505 -40.66 -21.74 -20.04
N VAL A 506 -41.93 -22.15 -20.05
CA VAL A 506 -42.43 -23.21 -20.95
C VAL A 506 -42.39 -22.73 -22.41
N GLN A 507 -42.84 -21.50 -22.69
CA GLN A 507 -42.93 -20.98 -24.06
C GLN A 507 -41.55 -20.63 -24.67
N ALA A 508 -40.68 -20.00 -23.89
CA ALA A 508 -39.40 -19.47 -24.37
C ALA A 508 -38.27 -20.51 -24.36
N LEU A 509 -38.28 -21.43 -23.38
CA LEU A 509 -37.20 -22.42 -23.19
C LEU A 509 -37.66 -23.87 -23.38
N ASN A 510 -38.94 -24.10 -23.72
CA ASN A 510 -39.52 -25.45 -23.87
C ASN A 510 -39.29 -26.34 -22.64
N ILE A 511 -39.31 -25.75 -21.44
CA ILE A 511 -39.08 -26.47 -20.19
C ILE A 511 -40.22 -27.45 -19.92
N ASP A 512 -39.86 -28.68 -19.53
CA ASP A 512 -40.78 -29.66 -18.97
C ASP A 512 -40.65 -29.67 -17.46
N LEU A 513 -41.73 -29.32 -16.76
CA LEU A 513 -41.74 -29.18 -15.31
C LEU A 513 -41.66 -30.53 -14.58
N ASN A 514 -41.93 -31.63 -15.28
CA ASN A 514 -41.78 -32.99 -14.75
C ASN A 514 -40.34 -33.49 -14.89
N PHE A 515 -39.52 -32.85 -15.73
CA PHE A 515 -38.12 -33.16 -15.86
C PHE A 515 -37.32 -32.42 -14.78
N ARG A 516 -36.53 -33.16 -14.01
CA ARG A 516 -35.69 -32.62 -12.93
C ARG A 516 -34.27 -33.13 -13.00
N THR A 517 -33.33 -32.22 -12.78
CA THR A 517 -31.90 -32.50 -12.69
C THR A 517 -31.39 -31.99 -11.34
N PRO A 518 -31.60 -32.75 -10.25
CA PRO A 518 -31.20 -32.33 -8.92
C PRO A 518 -29.68 -32.26 -8.80
N SER A 519 -29.20 -31.28 -8.05
CA SER A 519 -27.79 -31.19 -7.67
C SER A 519 -27.38 -32.38 -6.79
N GLN A 520 -26.12 -32.76 -6.85
CA GLN A 520 -25.49 -33.63 -5.87
C GLN A 520 -25.61 -33.04 -4.45
N LYS A 521 -25.55 -33.92 -3.45
CA LYS A 521 -25.50 -33.52 -2.05
C LYS A 521 -24.15 -32.87 -1.73
N LYS A 522 -24.11 -32.08 -0.66
CA LYS A 522 -22.86 -31.50 -0.17
C LYS A 522 -21.84 -32.62 0.11
N PRO A 523 -20.60 -32.52 -0.41
CA PRO A 523 -19.59 -33.55 -0.19
C PRO A 523 -19.30 -33.75 1.30
N GLN A 524 -19.01 -34.98 1.70
CA GLN A 524 -18.61 -35.31 3.07
C GLN A 524 -17.08 -35.15 3.24
N PRO A 525 -16.55 -35.08 4.48
CA PRO A 525 -15.11 -34.89 4.71
C PRO A 525 -14.20 -35.88 3.93
N ALA A 526 -14.65 -37.11 3.70
CA ALA A 526 -13.92 -38.14 2.95
C ALA A 526 -13.94 -37.94 1.42
N ASP A 527 -14.80 -37.07 0.89
CA ASP A 527 -14.92 -36.80 -0.55
C ASP A 527 -13.91 -35.79 -1.09
N TYR A 528 -13.30 -35.00 -0.19
CA TYR A 528 -12.35 -33.95 -0.55
C TYR A 528 -10.96 -34.54 -0.80
N PRO A 529 -10.24 -34.09 -1.84
CA PRO A 529 -8.86 -34.54 -2.06
C PRO A 529 -7.98 -34.09 -0.89
N PRO A 530 -7.06 -34.94 -0.40
CA PRO A 530 -6.15 -34.56 0.67
C PRO A 530 -5.28 -33.38 0.23
N PRO A 531 -4.93 -32.44 1.14
CA PRO A 531 -4.06 -31.32 0.79
C PRO A 531 -2.63 -31.80 0.54
N VAL A 532 -1.99 -31.25 -0.49
CA VAL A 532 -0.53 -31.34 -0.66
C VAL A 532 0.13 -30.50 0.43
N ARG A 533 1.09 -31.08 1.15
CA ARG A 533 1.65 -30.48 2.38
C ARG A 533 3.13 -30.15 2.22
N CYS A 534 3.50 -28.92 2.57
CA CYS A 534 4.89 -28.50 2.79
C CYS A 534 5.11 -28.28 4.30
N ASP A 535 5.71 -29.25 4.99
CA ASP A 535 5.82 -29.21 6.46
C ASP A 535 6.65 -28.02 6.97
N ALA A 536 7.67 -27.60 6.21
CA ALA A 536 8.46 -26.42 6.53
C ALA A 536 7.61 -25.14 6.53
N PHE A 537 6.76 -24.97 5.50
CA PHE A 537 5.82 -23.87 5.42
C PHE A 537 4.82 -23.87 6.58
N PHE A 538 4.22 -25.02 6.92
CA PHE A 538 3.28 -25.13 8.05
C PHE A 538 3.93 -24.78 9.39
N LYS A 539 5.18 -25.22 9.61
CA LYS A 539 5.92 -24.94 10.86
C LYS A 539 6.17 -23.45 11.05
N GLU A 540 6.48 -22.73 9.97
CA GLU A 540 6.71 -21.29 10.02
C GLU A 540 5.39 -20.50 10.04
N LEU A 541 4.37 -20.93 9.29
CA LEU A 541 3.03 -20.35 9.34
C LEU A 541 2.44 -20.39 10.76
N GLY A 542 2.64 -21.50 11.48
CA GLY A 542 2.19 -21.64 12.87
C GLY A 542 2.78 -20.60 13.83
N LYS A 543 3.86 -19.91 13.45
CA LYS A 543 4.46 -18.82 14.22
C LYS A 543 3.87 -17.43 13.91
N LEU A 544 3.15 -17.29 12.79
CA LEU A 544 2.66 -16.00 12.31
C LEU A 544 1.33 -15.57 12.94
N GLU A 545 0.70 -16.43 13.76
CA GLU A 545 -0.63 -16.20 14.37
C GLU A 545 -1.74 -15.82 13.38
N ILE A 546 -1.52 -16.07 12.08
CA ILE A 546 -2.51 -15.85 11.02
C ILE A 546 -3.48 -17.04 11.00
N PRO A 547 -4.81 -16.82 11.06
CA PRO A 547 -5.77 -17.92 10.96
C PRO A 547 -5.66 -18.66 9.62
N TRP A 548 -5.72 -19.98 9.68
CA TRP A 548 -5.65 -20.85 8.51
C TRP A 548 -6.54 -22.09 8.66
N SER A 549 -6.89 -22.73 7.54
CA SER A 549 -7.72 -23.94 7.51
C SER A 549 -7.30 -24.88 6.39
N VAL A 550 -7.29 -26.17 6.70
CA VAL A 550 -7.13 -27.28 5.73
C VAL A 550 -8.45 -28.03 5.51
N ASP A 551 -9.55 -27.53 6.07
CA ASP A 551 -10.87 -28.13 5.94
C ASP A 551 -11.30 -28.21 4.47
N GLY A 552 -11.88 -29.34 4.10
CA GLY A 552 -12.28 -29.60 2.71
C GLY A 552 -13.36 -28.64 2.21
N GLU A 553 -14.28 -28.20 3.07
CA GLU A 553 -15.32 -27.24 2.68
C GLU A 553 -14.75 -25.85 2.45
N ASP A 554 -13.83 -25.40 3.33
CA ASP A 554 -13.17 -24.11 3.20
C ASP A 554 -12.33 -24.03 1.92
N ARG A 555 -11.65 -25.13 1.59
CA ARG A 555 -10.85 -25.30 0.37
C ARG A 555 -11.73 -25.31 -0.88
N LEU A 556 -12.83 -26.07 -0.86
CA LEU A 556 -13.75 -26.12 -2.00
C LEU A 556 -14.40 -24.76 -2.28
N ALA A 557 -14.84 -24.05 -1.23
CA ALA A 557 -15.51 -22.74 -1.37
C ALA A 557 -14.63 -21.67 -2.04
N ARG A 558 -13.30 -21.86 -2.07
CA ARG A 558 -12.33 -20.94 -2.66
C ARG A 558 -11.65 -21.48 -3.92
N ALA A 559 -12.10 -22.63 -4.40
CA ALA A 559 -11.55 -23.28 -5.59
C ALA A 559 -12.18 -22.78 -6.90
N HIS A 560 -13.18 -21.90 -6.83
CA HIS A 560 -14.02 -21.56 -7.98
C HIS A 560 -14.52 -20.12 -7.97
N GLY A 561 -14.88 -19.62 -9.14
CA GLY A 561 -15.76 -18.50 -9.36
C GLY A 561 -17.20 -18.94 -9.68
N HIS A 562 -17.84 -18.26 -10.63
CA HIS A 562 -19.22 -18.49 -11.02
C HIS A 562 -19.37 -18.66 -12.54
N THR A 563 -18.40 -19.25 -13.23
CA THR A 563 -18.65 -19.73 -14.61
C THR A 563 -19.55 -20.96 -14.62
N LEU A 564 -20.18 -21.22 -15.77
CA LEU A 564 -21.12 -22.34 -15.95
C LEU A 564 -20.46 -23.67 -15.62
N THR A 565 -19.22 -23.84 -16.07
CA THR A 565 -18.37 -25.01 -15.85
C THR A 565 -18.09 -25.24 -14.38
N GLU A 566 -17.68 -24.19 -13.66
CA GLU A 566 -17.44 -24.26 -12.22
C GLU A 566 -18.69 -24.65 -11.43
N ILE A 567 -19.84 -24.04 -11.76
CA ILE A 567 -21.12 -24.37 -11.11
C ILE A 567 -21.60 -25.77 -11.47
N ASN A 568 -21.40 -26.22 -12.71
CA ASN A 568 -21.74 -27.58 -13.09
C ASN A 568 -20.90 -28.61 -12.34
N ILE A 569 -19.59 -28.37 -12.18
CA ILE A 569 -18.70 -29.23 -11.39
C ILE A 569 -19.19 -29.31 -9.94
N LEU A 570 -19.58 -28.20 -9.31
CA LEU A 570 -20.16 -28.21 -7.95
C LEU A 570 -21.47 -29.01 -7.85
N ARG A 571 -22.26 -29.03 -8.92
CA ARG A 571 -23.58 -29.66 -8.92
C ARG A 571 -23.57 -31.13 -9.32
N THR A 572 -22.62 -31.57 -10.15
CA THR A 572 -22.65 -32.92 -10.72
C THR A 572 -21.30 -33.64 -10.72
N GLY A 573 -20.20 -32.96 -10.40
CA GLY A 573 -18.85 -33.49 -10.53
C GLY A 573 -17.93 -33.19 -9.34
N LYS A 574 -16.62 -33.20 -9.60
CA LYS A 574 -15.56 -32.88 -8.64
C LYS A 574 -14.46 -32.09 -9.33
N PHE A 575 -13.90 -31.08 -8.67
CA PHE A 575 -12.75 -30.35 -9.20
C PHE A 575 -11.52 -31.26 -9.25
N ALA A 576 -10.74 -31.16 -10.32
CA ALA A 576 -9.48 -31.89 -10.45
C ALA A 576 -8.44 -31.45 -9.40
N ARG A 577 -8.45 -30.16 -9.05
CA ARG A 577 -7.57 -29.56 -8.05
C ARG A 577 -8.34 -28.48 -7.29
N ILE A 578 -8.18 -28.46 -5.98
CA ILE A 578 -8.63 -27.38 -5.09
C ILE A 578 -7.41 -26.86 -4.31
N PRO A 579 -7.46 -25.65 -3.71
CA PRO A 579 -6.40 -25.16 -2.82
C PRO A 579 -6.09 -26.18 -1.71
N ASP A 580 -4.86 -26.22 -1.23
CA ASP A 580 -4.44 -27.10 -0.13
C ASP A 580 -4.64 -26.46 1.24
N LEU A 581 -4.52 -25.14 1.30
CA LEU A 581 -4.62 -24.36 2.52
C LEU A 581 -5.34 -23.05 2.25
N ILE A 582 -6.17 -22.63 3.20
CA ILE A 582 -6.77 -21.30 3.24
C ILE A 582 -6.09 -20.49 4.34
N VAL A 583 -5.79 -19.23 4.07
CA VAL A 583 -5.27 -18.27 5.07
C VAL A 583 -6.10 -16.99 5.06
N TRP A 584 -6.30 -16.39 6.23
CA TRP A 584 -7.08 -15.16 6.41
C TRP A 584 -6.24 -14.04 7.03
N PRO A 585 -5.39 -13.36 6.24
CA PRO A 585 -4.68 -12.17 6.71
C PRO A 585 -5.65 -11.06 7.14
N LYS A 586 -5.27 -10.31 8.18
CA LYS A 586 -6.06 -9.20 8.74
C LYS A 586 -5.41 -7.84 8.50
N SER A 587 -4.27 -7.80 7.83
CA SER A 587 -3.49 -6.59 7.58
C SER A 587 -2.57 -6.73 6.36
N HIS A 588 -2.05 -5.59 5.89
CA HIS A 588 -0.99 -5.56 4.88
C HIS A 588 0.23 -6.39 5.30
N ASP A 589 0.65 -6.29 6.57
CA ASP A 589 1.85 -6.96 7.08
C ASP A 589 1.69 -8.48 7.14
N ASP A 590 0.49 -8.98 7.43
CA ASP A 590 0.20 -10.42 7.36
C ASP A 590 0.41 -10.94 5.93
N VAL A 591 -0.04 -10.18 4.93
CA VAL A 591 0.16 -10.52 3.51
C VAL A 591 1.63 -10.49 3.15
N VAL A 592 2.40 -9.50 3.62
CA VAL A 592 3.86 -9.45 3.43
C VAL A 592 4.52 -10.71 4.00
N LYS A 593 4.23 -11.06 5.25
CA LYS A 593 4.76 -12.25 5.93
C LYS A 593 4.41 -13.53 5.16
N LEU A 594 3.17 -13.68 4.71
CA LEU A 594 2.71 -14.84 3.94
C LEU A 594 3.38 -14.96 2.57
N VAL A 595 3.55 -13.86 1.84
CA VAL A 595 4.16 -13.87 0.51
C VAL A 595 5.66 -14.15 0.60
N VAL A 596 6.35 -13.56 1.59
CA VAL A 596 7.76 -13.88 1.86
C VAL A 596 7.92 -15.37 2.18
N LEU A 597 7.05 -15.90 3.05
CA LEU A 597 7.06 -17.31 3.43
C LEU A 597 6.79 -18.22 2.22
N ALA A 598 5.79 -17.91 1.40
CA ALA A 598 5.47 -18.70 0.22
C ALA A 598 6.61 -18.69 -0.81
N ASN A 599 7.27 -17.55 -0.99
CA ASN A 599 8.42 -17.42 -1.88
C ASN A 599 9.66 -18.21 -1.39
N ALA A 600 9.84 -18.33 -0.06
CA ALA A 600 10.91 -19.11 0.54
C ALA A 600 10.70 -20.63 0.35
N HIS A 601 9.45 -21.11 0.46
CA HIS A 601 9.10 -22.53 0.43
C HIS A 601 8.51 -23.03 -0.89
N ASP A 602 8.55 -22.20 -1.95
CA ASP A 602 7.99 -22.51 -3.28
C ASP A 602 6.52 -22.95 -3.23
N VAL A 603 5.71 -22.16 -2.52
CA VAL A 603 4.27 -22.37 -2.34
C VAL A 603 3.51 -21.40 -3.23
N VAL A 604 2.49 -21.89 -3.93
CA VAL A 604 1.65 -21.08 -4.81
C VAL A 604 0.63 -20.29 -3.98
N ILE A 605 0.41 -19.02 -4.33
CA ILE A 605 -0.66 -18.19 -3.77
C ILE A 605 -1.67 -17.86 -4.87
N ILE A 606 -2.95 -18.09 -4.59
CA ILE A 606 -4.09 -17.60 -5.37
C ILE A 606 -4.86 -16.61 -4.48
N PRO A 607 -4.79 -15.29 -4.76
CA PRO A 607 -5.57 -14.30 -4.02
C PRO A 607 -7.08 -14.53 -4.21
N PHE A 608 -7.83 -14.46 -3.13
CA PHE A 608 -9.28 -14.64 -3.11
C PHE A 608 -9.95 -13.45 -2.40
N GLY A 609 -11.02 -12.95 -3.02
CA GLY A 609 -11.87 -11.90 -2.47
C GLY A 609 -13.29 -12.39 -2.29
N GLY A 610 -14.21 -11.91 -3.14
CA GLY A 610 -15.62 -12.30 -3.09
C GLY A 610 -15.99 -13.61 -3.79
N GLY A 611 -15.06 -14.29 -4.45
CA GLY A 611 -15.35 -15.49 -5.24
C GLY A 611 -16.21 -15.25 -6.49
N THR A 612 -16.38 -14.00 -6.96
CA THR A 612 -17.34 -13.63 -8.02
C THR A 612 -16.79 -13.70 -9.45
N SER A 613 -15.65 -14.35 -9.68
CA SER A 613 -15.00 -14.42 -11.00
C SER A 613 -15.86 -15.15 -12.03
N VAL A 614 -15.94 -14.63 -13.26
CA VAL A 614 -16.61 -15.27 -14.42
C VAL A 614 -15.65 -15.47 -15.60
N SER A 615 -14.37 -15.71 -15.28
CA SER A 615 -13.27 -15.94 -16.23
C SER A 615 -12.43 -17.18 -15.86
N GLN A 616 -12.93 -18.00 -14.92
CA GLN A 616 -12.20 -19.11 -14.29
C GLN A 616 -10.92 -18.67 -13.57
N ALA A 617 -10.78 -17.39 -13.20
CA ALA A 617 -9.53 -16.86 -12.63
C ALA A 617 -9.07 -17.56 -11.35
N LEU A 618 -10.01 -18.10 -10.56
CA LEU A 618 -9.76 -18.77 -9.28
C LEU A 618 -9.53 -20.28 -9.39
N MET A 619 -9.88 -20.89 -10.53
CA MET A 619 -9.75 -22.33 -10.72
C MET A 619 -8.27 -22.75 -10.66
N CYS A 620 -7.94 -23.70 -9.78
CA CYS A 620 -6.59 -24.24 -9.65
C CYS A 620 -6.18 -25.05 -10.89
N LEU A 621 -4.94 -24.90 -11.34
CA LEU A 621 -4.40 -25.70 -12.44
C LEU A 621 -4.25 -27.16 -12.01
N ALA A 622 -4.83 -28.08 -12.80
CA ALA A 622 -4.80 -29.51 -12.49
C ALA A 622 -3.38 -30.10 -12.43
N HIS A 623 -2.43 -29.53 -13.17
CA HIS A 623 -1.04 -29.99 -13.23
C HIS A 623 -0.11 -29.27 -12.25
N GLU A 624 -0.60 -28.32 -11.44
CA GLU A 624 0.21 -27.66 -10.41
C GLU A 624 0.48 -28.64 -9.25
N LYS A 625 1.76 -28.99 -9.09
CA LYS A 625 2.23 -29.98 -8.13
C LYS A 625 2.59 -29.36 -6.78
N ARG A 626 2.90 -28.06 -6.76
CA ARG A 626 3.22 -27.33 -5.53
C ARG A 626 1.99 -27.25 -4.63
N MET A 627 2.24 -26.96 -3.35
CA MET A 627 1.18 -26.62 -2.41
C MET A 627 0.54 -25.29 -2.85
N ILE A 628 -0.78 -25.23 -2.86
CA ILE A 628 -1.57 -24.05 -3.25
C ILE A 628 -2.25 -23.46 -2.02
N VAL A 629 -1.93 -22.22 -1.72
CA VAL A 629 -2.57 -21.41 -0.69
C VAL A 629 -3.58 -20.48 -1.35
N SER A 630 -4.84 -20.57 -0.95
CA SER A 630 -5.79 -19.50 -1.25
C SER A 630 -5.72 -18.46 -0.14
N LEU A 631 -5.29 -17.26 -0.52
CA LEU A 631 -5.14 -16.12 0.39
C LEU A 631 -6.43 -15.31 0.36
N ASP A 632 -7.27 -15.50 1.37
CA ASP A 632 -8.58 -14.88 1.48
C ASP A 632 -8.49 -13.52 2.18
N THR A 633 -8.78 -12.47 1.41
CA THR A 633 -8.71 -11.08 1.87
C THR A 633 -9.91 -10.62 2.71
N SER A 634 -10.96 -11.43 2.88
CA SER A 634 -12.22 -11.04 3.51
C SER A 634 -12.12 -10.50 4.94
N GLN A 635 -11.04 -10.82 5.68
CA GLN A 635 -10.78 -10.31 7.03
C GLN A 635 -9.98 -9.01 7.05
N MET A 636 -9.47 -8.58 5.91
CA MET A 636 -8.81 -7.29 5.67
C MET A 636 -9.85 -6.36 5.02
N ASN A 637 -10.80 -5.87 5.82
CA ASN A 637 -12.05 -5.25 5.37
C ASN A 637 -12.38 -3.91 6.06
N ARG A 638 -11.38 -3.19 6.56
CA ARG A 638 -11.57 -1.89 7.21
C ARG A 638 -11.53 -0.73 6.22
N ILE A 639 -12.26 0.34 6.54
CA ILE A 639 -11.95 1.68 6.04
C ILE A 639 -10.85 2.22 6.95
N LEU A 640 -9.69 2.53 6.38
CA LEU A 640 -8.52 3.00 7.15
C LEU A 640 -8.65 4.49 7.47
N TRP A 641 -9.14 5.29 6.53
CA TRP A 641 -9.45 6.70 6.73
C TRP A 641 -10.36 7.24 5.62
N ILE A 642 -11.06 8.33 5.92
CA ILE A 642 -11.86 9.13 4.98
C ILE A 642 -11.28 10.54 4.99
N ASP A 643 -10.95 11.07 3.81
CA ASP A 643 -10.44 12.43 3.60
C ASP A 643 -11.51 13.24 2.86
N ASP A 644 -12.22 14.09 3.59
CA ASP A 644 -13.30 14.94 3.08
C ASP A 644 -12.80 16.19 2.36
N LYS A 645 -11.54 16.60 2.57
CA LYS A 645 -10.89 17.72 1.88
C LYS A 645 -10.52 17.31 0.45
N ASN A 646 -9.94 16.13 0.31
CA ASN A 646 -9.51 15.58 -0.99
C ASN A 646 -10.54 14.67 -1.65
N TRP A 647 -11.65 14.38 -0.97
CA TRP A 647 -12.74 13.53 -1.46
C TRP A 647 -12.25 12.12 -1.80
N THR A 648 -11.48 11.53 -0.88
CA THR A 648 -10.91 10.19 -1.03
C THR A 648 -11.12 9.32 0.20
N VAL A 649 -11.16 8.01 0.01
CA VAL A 649 -11.20 7.00 1.08
C VAL A 649 -10.07 6.00 0.87
N CYS A 650 -9.36 5.63 1.94
CA CYS A 650 -8.46 4.47 1.91
C CYS A 650 -9.13 3.27 2.55
N VAL A 651 -9.14 2.16 1.82
CA VAL A 651 -9.83 0.94 2.23
C VAL A 651 -8.93 -0.26 2.03
N GLU A 652 -9.07 -1.22 2.94
CA GLU A 652 -8.49 -2.54 2.77
C GLU A 652 -9.17 -3.30 1.63
N ALA A 653 -8.38 -4.05 0.87
CA ALA A 653 -8.80 -4.64 -0.40
C ALA A 653 -9.88 -5.72 -0.29
N GLY A 654 -10.07 -6.31 0.90
CA GLY A 654 -11.12 -7.28 1.19
C GLY A 654 -12.48 -6.67 1.45
N LYS A 655 -12.61 -5.34 1.51
CA LYS A 655 -13.89 -4.66 1.71
C LYS A 655 -14.87 -5.01 0.59
N VAL A 656 -16.03 -5.54 0.97
CA VAL A 656 -17.14 -5.84 0.04
C VAL A 656 -17.88 -4.55 -0.32
N GLY A 657 -18.28 -4.41 -1.59
CA GLY A 657 -18.90 -3.18 -2.09
C GLY A 657 -20.14 -2.74 -1.32
N GLN A 658 -21.03 -3.67 -0.97
CA GLN A 658 -22.22 -3.36 -0.17
C GLN A 658 -21.87 -2.76 1.20
N ASP A 659 -20.84 -3.28 1.88
CA ASP A 659 -20.43 -2.76 3.18
C ASP A 659 -19.70 -1.42 3.05
N LEU A 660 -18.90 -1.26 2.00
CA LEU A 660 -18.21 0.00 1.70
C LEU A 660 -19.22 1.13 1.53
N GLU A 661 -20.21 0.95 0.66
CA GLU A 661 -21.24 1.96 0.43
C GLU A 661 -22.08 2.22 1.70
N ALA A 662 -22.42 1.18 2.47
CA ALA A 662 -23.17 1.32 3.70
C ALA A 662 -22.41 2.09 4.79
N GLU A 663 -21.09 1.89 4.91
CA GLU A 663 -20.25 2.61 5.88
C GLU A 663 -19.94 4.04 5.44
N LEU A 664 -19.68 4.28 4.16
CA LEU A 664 -19.50 5.64 3.62
C LEU A 664 -20.78 6.47 3.75
N ALA A 665 -21.95 5.86 3.54
CA ALA A 665 -23.23 6.54 3.65
C ALA A 665 -23.50 7.12 5.05
N LYS A 666 -22.98 6.48 6.10
CA LYS A 666 -23.06 7.00 7.49
C LYS A 666 -22.33 8.35 7.65
N ASN A 667 -21.34 8.60 6.81
CA ASN A 667 -20.57 9.85 6.75
C ASN A 667 -21.04 10.79 5.64
N GLY A 668 -22.16 10.49 4.96
CA GLY A 668 -22.71 11.32 3.89
C GLY A 668 -22.03 11.15 2.53
N PHE A 669 -21.22 10.09 2.34
CA PHE A 669 -20.48 9.82 1.10
C PHE A 669 -20.88 8.52 0.41
N CYS A 670 -20.45 8.36 -0.84
CA CYS A 670 -20.51 7.11 -1.62
C CYS A 670 -19.32 7.04 -2.60
N THR A 671 -18.96 5.83 -3.06
CA THR A 671 -18.09 5.70 -4.26
C THR A 671 -18.93 5.72 -5.54
N GLY A 672 -20.18 5.23 -5.46
CA GLY A 672 -21.04 5.03 -6.62
C GLY A 672 -20.63 3.87 -7.52
N HIS A 673 -19.61 3.09 -7.13
CA HIS A 673 -19.18 1.89 -7.85
C HIS A 673 -20.09 0.70 -7.51
N GLU A 674 -21.11 0.49 -8.33
CA GLU A 674 -22.12 -0.55 -8.13
C GLU A 674 -22.07 -1.61 -9.25
N PRO A 675 -21.09 -2.53 -9.26
CA PRO A 675 -21.16 -3.71 -10.11
C PRO A 675 -22.31 -4.61 -9.66
N ASP A 676 -22.88 -5.39 -10.58
CA ASP A 676 -24.01 -6.28 -10.28
C ASP A 676 -23.66 -7.34 -9.20
N SER A 677 -22.36 -7.58 -8.93
CA SER A 677 -21.83 -8.46 -7.90
C SER A 677 -21.50 -7.78 -6.56
N MET A 678 -21.83 -6.50 -6.36
CA MET A 678 -21.38 -5.70 -5.20
C MET A 678 -21.72 -6.27 -3.81
N GLU A 679 -22.71 -7.16 -3.71
CA GLU A 679 -23.07 -7.89 -2.48
C GLU A 679 -21.93 -8.80 -1.97
N PHE A 680 -21.02 -9.22 -2.86
CA PHE A 680 -19.94 -10.16 -2.53
C PHE A 680 -18.58 -9.73 -3.06
N SER A 681 -18.51 -9.09 -4.23
CA SER A 681 -17.24 -8.66 -4.83
C SER A 681 -16.55 -7.58 -3.99
N THR A 682 -15.22 -7.66 -3.94
CA THR A 682 -14.37 -6.82 -3.09
C THR A 682 -13.58 -5.79 -3.90
N VAL A 683 -13.12 -4.73 -3.24
CA VAL A 683 -12.32 -3.65 -3.84
C VAL A 683 -11.07 -4.18 -4.54
N GLY A 684 -10.34 -5.11 -3.91
CA GLY A 684 -9.16 -5.76 -4.51
C GLY A 684 -9.51 -6.57 -5.76
N GLY A 685 -10.67 -7.25 -5.74
CA GLY A 685 -11.19 -7.94 -6.91
C GLY A 685 -11.48 -6.98 -8.06
N TRP A 686 -12.10 -5.83 -7.77
CA TRP A 686 -12.40 -4.80 -8.78
C TRP A 686 -11.13 -4.28 -9.46
N VAL A 687 -10.08 -4.01 -8.68
CA VAL A 687 -8.76 -3.61 -9.21
C VAL A 687 -8.17 -4.73 -10.07
N ALA A 688 -8.20 -5.97 -9.57
CA ALA A 688 -7.62 -7.12 -10.26
C ALA A 688 -8.31 -7.44 -11.60
N THR A 689 -9.61 -7.13 -11.77
CA THR A 689 -10.38 -7.49 -12.96
C THR A 689 -10.84 -6.31 -13.83
N ARG A 690 -10.45 -5.08 -13.48
CA ARG A 690 -10.97 -3.84 -14.11
C ARG A 690 -12.50 -3.78 -14.10
N ALA A 691 -13.10 -3.95 -12.93
CA ALA A 691 -14.55 -3.96 -12.79
C ALA A 691 -15.20 -2.64 -13.26
N SER A 692 -16.39 -2.77 -13.87
CA SER A 692 -17.22 -1.66 -14.29
C SER A 692 -18.52 -1.66 -13.50
N GLY A 693 -18.88 -0.51 -12.94
CA GLY A 693 -20.09 -0.31 -12.15
C GLY A 693 -21.26 0.21 -12.99
N MET A 694 -22.48 -0.06 -12.56
CA MET A 694 -23.71 0.40 -13.20
C MET A 694 -23.71 1.91 -13.47
N LYS A 695 -23.22 2.71 -12.52
CA LYS A 695 -23.33 4.17 -12.51
C LYS A 695 -22.07 4.89 -13.03
N LYS A 696 -21.21 4.19 -13.78
CA LYS A 696 -19.90 4.71 -14.21
C LYS A 696 -19.97 6.04 -14.97
N ASN A 697 -21.11 6.40 -15.57
CA ASN A 697 -21.28 7.66 -16.28
C ASN A 697 -21.10 8.90 -15.39
N VAL A 698 -21.34 8.78 -14.08
CA VAL A 698 -21.14 9.85 -13.09
C VAL A 698 -19.83 9.66 -12.33
N TYR A 699 -19.50 8.42 -11.92
CA TYR A 699 -18.39 8.15 -11.00
C TYR A 699 -17.11 7.64 -11.66
N GLY A 700 -17.20 7.14 -12.89
CA GLY A 700 -16.12 6.44 -13.58
C GLY A 700 -16.11 4.92 -13.33
N ASN A 701 -15.28 4.21 -14.10
CA ASN A 701 -14.94 2.82 -13.83
C ASN A 701 -13.87 2.73 -12.73
N ILE A 702 -13.44 1.52 -12.37
CA ILE A 702 -12.46 1.35 -11.28
C ILE A 702 -11.14 2.07 -11.56
N GLU A 703 -10.68 2.11 -12.81
CA GLU A 703 -9.46 2.84 -13.22
C GLU A 703 -9.58 4.36 -13.07
N ASP A 704 -10.79 4.91 -13.05
CA ASP A 704 -11.06 6.33 -12.86
C ASP A 704 -11.21 6.68 -11.37
N LEU A 705 -11.73 5.74 -10.59
CA LEU A 705 -11.99 5.87 -9.16
C LEU A 705 -10.72 5.72 -8.32
N VAL A 706 -9.82 4.82 -8.72
CA VAL A 706 -8.59 4.53 -7.98
C VAL A 706 -7.61 5.70 -8.09
N VAL A 707 -7.14 6.18 -6.94
CA VAL A 707 -6.10 7.20 -6.81
C VAL A 707 -4.76 6.57 -6.45
N HIS A 708 -4.76 5.56 -5.58
CA HIS A 708 -3.55 4.89 -5.09
C HIS A 708 -3.79 3.40 -4.83
N ILE A 709 -2.78 2.57 -5.08
CA ILE A 709 -2.81 1.12 -4.81
C ILE A 709 -1.53 0.74 -4.06
N LYS A 710 -1.69 -0.07 -3.01
CA LYS A 710 -0.60 -0.84 -2.37
C LYS A 710 -0.77 -2.32 -2.70
N MET A 711 0.27 -2.93 -3.30
CA MET A 711 0.27 -4.35 -3.69
C MET A 711 1.52 -5.06 -3.19
N VAL A 712 1.35 -6.21 -2.55
CA VAL A 712 2.44 -7.10 -2.11
C VAL A 712 2.74 -8.09 -3.23
N THR A 713 4.02 -8.23 -3.58
CA THR A 713 4.51 -9.14 -4.62
C THR A 713 5.62 -10.03 -4.08
N ALA A 714 6.00 -11.08 -4.81
CA ALA A 714 7.10 -11.97 -4.39
C ALA A 714 8.46 -11.23 -4.26
N ARG A 715 8.60 -10.08 -4.90
CA ARG A 715 9.80 -9.24 -4.86
C ARG A 715 9.75 -8.10 -3.83
N GLY A 716 8.56 -7.71 -3.38
CA GLY A 716 8.36 -6.58 -2.48
C GLY A 716 7.05 -5.84 -2.69
N VAL A 717 6.93 -4.66 -2.07
CA VAL A 717 5.70 -3.84 -2.11
C VAL A 717 5.75 -2.83 -3.25
N ILE A 718 4.72 -2.82 -4.10
CA ILE A 718 4.50 -1.79 -5.12
C ILE A 718 3.55 -0.73 -4.55
N GLN A 719 4.02 0.51 -4.50
CA GLN A 719 3.23 1.69 -4.12
C GLN A 719 3.87 2.98 -4.68
N LYS A 720 3.05 4.00 -4.96
CA LYS A 720 3.54 5.36 -5.25
C LYS A 720 3.85 6.10 -3.94
N ASN A 721 4.78 7.04 -3.96
CA ASN A 721 5.20 7.78 -2.75
C ASN A 721 4.37 9.04 -2.46
N CYS A 722 3.37 9.37 -3.28
CA CYS A 722 2.50 10.51 -3.05
C CYS A 722 1.10 10.26 -3.65
N GLN A 723 0.10 10.98 -3.13
CA GLN A 723 -1.30 10.90 -3.56
C GLN A 723 -1.73 12.17 -4.30
N VAL A 724 -1.02 12.48 -5.39
CA VAL A 724 -1.37 13.61 -6.27
C VAL A 724 -2.41 13.17 -7.32
N PRO A 725 -3.35 14.05 -7.73
CA PRO A 725 -4.48 13.65 -8.56
C PRO A 725 -4.09 13.22 -9.98
N ARG A 726 -2.95 13.69 -10.49
CA ARG A 726 -2.41 13.31 -11.81
C ARG A 726 -0.91 13.46 -11.81
N MET A 727 -0.21 12.51 -12.43
CA MET A 727 1.25 12.50 -12.51
C MET A 727 1.70 12.24 -13.95
N SER A 728 2.87 12.78 -14.30
CA SER A 728 3.57 12.52 -15.57
C SER A 728 5.00 12.07 -15.27
N ALA A 729 5.15 10.93 -14.61
CA ALA A 729 6.43 10.38 -14.14
C ALA A 729 6.74 9.03 -14.80
N GLY A 730 6.65 8.98 -16.14
CA GLY A 730 6.76 7.74 -16.92
C GLY A 730 5.43 6.97 -17.03
N PRO A 731 5.47 5.70 -17.50
CA PRO A 731 4.28 4.85 -17.57
C PRO A 731 3.62 4.68 -16.19
N ASP A 732 2.30 4.78 -16.14
CA ASP A 732 1.58 4.65 -14.89
C ASP A 732 1.61 3.21 -14.37
N ILE A 733 2.37 2.98 -13.30
CA ILE A 733 2.52 1.65 -12.68
C ILE A 733 1.19 1.06 -12.20
N HIS A 734 0.17 1.88 -11.89
CA HIS A 734 -1.15 1.35 -11.51
C HIS A 734 -1.81 0.59 -12.66
N GLN A 735 -1.53 0.96 -13.92
CA GLN A 735 -2.07 0.26 -15.09
C GLN A 735 -1.45 -1.13 -15.30
N PHE A 736 -0.31 -1.43 -14.68
CA PHE A 736 0.24 -2.80 -14.65
C PHE A 736 -0.48 -3.68 -13.62
N ILE A 737 -1.05 -3.07 -12.58
CA ILE A 737 -1.79 -3.77 -11.51
C ILE A 737 -3.25 -3.98 -11.92
N LEU A 738 -3.89 -2.95 -12.49
CA LEU A 738 -5.27 -2.98 -12.95
C LEU A 738 -5.46 -4.03 -14.05
N GLY A 739 -6.26 -5.07 -13.77
CA GLY A 739 -6.47 -6.18 -14.71
C GLY A 739 -5.42 -7.29 -14.64
N SER A 740 -4.58 -7.31 -13.61
CA SER A 740 -3.57 -8.37 -13.40
C SER A 740 -4.15 -9.72 -12.97
N GLU A 741 -5.43 -9.80 -12.60
CA GLU A 741 -6.16 -11.03 -12.27
C GLU A 741 -5.42 -11.97 -11.29
N GLY A 742 -4.77 -11.38 -10.27
CA GLY A 742 -4.06 -12.10 -9.20
C GLY A 742 -2.75 -12.75 -9.63
N THR A 743 -2.20 -12.41 -10.81
CA THR A 743 -0.96 -13.01 -11.34
C THR A 743 0.32 -12.31 -10.89
N LEU A 744 0.25 -11.10 -10.34
CA LEU A 744 1.43 -10.30 -9.97
C LEU A 744 1.64 -10.17 -8.46
N GLY A 745 0.59 -10.37 -7.67
CA GLY A 745 0.60 -10.04 -6.26
C GLY A 745 -0.78 -9.97 -5.63
N VAL A 746 -0.81 -9.51 -4.39
CA VAL A 746 -2.02 -9.27 -3.60
C VAL A 746 -2.19 -7.76 -3.40
N VAL A 747 -3.27 -7.20 -3.93
CA VAL A 747 -3.68 -5.82 -3.59
C VAL A 747 -4.14 -5.82 -2.14
N THR A 748 -3.58 -4.94 -1.29
CA THR A 748 -3.89 -4.90 0.15
C THR A 748 -4.67 -3.67 0.55
N GLU A 749 -4.34 -2.51 -0.03
CA GLU A 749 -4.98 -1.23 0.26
C GLU A 749 -5.23 -0.46 -1.04
N VAL A 750 -6.35 0.24 -1.11
CA VAL A 750 -6.72 1.06 -2.26
C VAL A 750 -7.26 2.39 -1.77
N VAL A 751 -6.74 3.49 -2.31
CA VAL A 751 -7.33 4.82 -2.15
C VAL A 751 -8.24 5.08 -3.33
N MET A 752 -9.51 5.38 -3.07
CA MET A 752 -10.54 5.62 -4.07
C MET A 752 -11.18 6.99 -3.89
N LYS A 753 -11.67 7.58 -4.98
CA LYS A 753 -12.51 8.77 -4.96
C LYS A 753 -13.86 8.47 -4.30
N ILE A 754 -14.36 9.43 -3.53
CA ILE A 754 -15.72 9.45 -2.98
C ILE A 754 -16.45 10.71 -3.41
N ARG A 755 -17.78 10.67 -3.35
CA ARG A 755 -18.69 11.78 -3.66
C ARG A 755 -19.70 11.93 -2.54
N PRO A 756 -20.32 13.11 -2.37
CA PRO A 756 -21.48 13.23 -1.49
C PRO A 756 -22.60 12.30 -1.96
N LEU A 757 -23.41 11.82 -1.02
CA LEU A 757 -24.66 11.13 -1.37
C LEU A 757 -25.54 12.05 -2.24
N PRO A 758 -26.11 11.52 -3.34
CA PRO A 758 -26.97 12.33 -4.20
C PRO A 758 -28.25 12.71 -3.45
N ALA A 759 -28.64 13.98 -3.55
CA ALA A 759 -29.86 14.49 -2.91
C ALA A 759 -31.14 13.83 -3.48
N VAL A 760 -31.11 13.48 -4.77
CA VAL A 760 -32.24 12.91 -5.50
C VAL A 760 -31.76 11.71 -6.31
N LYS A 761 -32.57 10.63 -6.29
CA LYS A 761 -32.49 9.50 -7.23
C LYS A 761 -33.83 9.37 -7.93
N ARG A 762 -33.86 9.39 -9.26
CA ARG A 762 -35.08 9.29 -10.07
C ARG A 762 -34.94 8.20 -11.11
N TYR A 763 -35.94 7.32 -11.19
CA TYR A 763 -35.96 6.27 -12.19
C TYR A 763 -36.83 6.67 -13.39
N GLY A 764 -36.52 6.10 -14.55
CA GLY A 764 -37.26 6.36 -15.77
C GLY A 764 -37.20 5.19 -16.73
N SER A 765 -38.06 5.22 -17.74
CA SER A 765 -37.97 4.28 -18.85
C SER A 765 -38.50 4.89 -20.15
N ILE A 766 -37.97 4.41 -21.27
CA ILE A 766 -38.36 4.81 -22.62
C ILE A 766 -38.66 3.56 -23.44
N VAL A 767 -39.76 3.53 -24.17
CA VAL A 767 -40.05 2.50 -25.19
C VAL A 767 -39.68 3.05 -26.56
N PHE A 768 -38.96 2.26 -27.35
CA PHE A 768 -38.60 2.56 -28.73
C PHE A 768 -39.25 1.55 -29.70
N PRO A 769 -39.48 1.94 -30.97
CA PRO A 769 -40.11 1.06 -31.97
C PRO A 769 -39.21 -0.10 -32.40
N SER A 770 -37.88 0.06 -32.37
CA SER A 770 -36.90 -0.99 -32.65
C SER A 770 -35.62 -0.79 -31.83
N PHE A 771 -34.76 -1.83 -31.82
CA PHE A 771 -33.48 -1.78 -31.11
C PHE A 771 -32.52 -0.76 -31.73
N GLU A 772 -32.53 -0.63 -33.06
CA GLU A 772 -31.69 0.29 -33.81
C GLU A 772 -31.98 1.76 -33.45
N GLU A 773 -33.25 2.14 -33.34
CA GLU A 773 -33.65 3.49 -32.91
C GLU A 773 -33.23 3.77 -31.46
N GLY A 774 -33.35 2.77 -30.59
CA GLY A 774 -32.83 2.85 -29.22
C GLY A 774 -31.31 3.08 -29.20
N VAL A 775 -30.54 2.34 -30.01
CA VAL A 775 -29.08 2.51 -30.11
C VAL A 775 -28.73 3.90 -30.68
N ALA A 776 -29.47 4.38 -31.67
CA ALA A 776 -29.29 5.73 -32.23
C ALA A 776 -29.54 6.82 -31.19
N CYS A 777 -30.57 6.67 -30.35
CA CYS A 777 -30.84 7.56 -29.22
C CYS A 777 -29.69 7.54 -28.19
N LEU A 778 -29.22 6.35 -27.79
CA LEU A 778 -28.09 6.22 -26.86
C LEU A 778 -26.82 6.85 -27.42
N ARG A 779 -26.54 6.65 -28.71
CA ARG A 779 -25.43 7.28 -29.42
C ARG A 779 -25.56 8.80 -29.45
N GLN A 780 -26.75 9.34 -29.67
CA GLN A 780 -26.95 10.79 -29.65
C GLN A 780 -26.80 11.37 -28.24
N ALA A 781 -27.35 10.70 -27.22
CA ALA A 781 -27.13 11.08 -25.83
C ALA A 781 -25.64 11.06 -25.47
N ALA A 782 -24.88 10.11 -26.03
CA ALA A 782 -23.43 10.03 -25.88
C ALA A 782 -22.68 11.16 -26.59
N LYS A 783 -23.04 11.45 -27.84
CA LYS A 783 -22.49 12.56 -28.62
C LYS A 783 -22.71 13.91 -27.94
N GLU A 784 -23.85 14.08 -27.29
CA GLU A 784 -24.23 15.28 -26.55
C GLU A 784 -23.74 15.29 -25.09
N ARG A 785 -23.14 14.19 -24.62
CA ARG A 785 -22.70 13.95 -23.24
C ARG A 785 -23.78 14.26 -22.20
N CYS A 786 -25.02 13.87 -22.51
CA CYS A 786 -26.19 14.05 -21.65
C CYS A 786 -26.80 12.70 -21.21
N TRP A 787 -25.94 11.70 -20.98
CA TRP A 787 -26.36 10.43 -20.39
C TRP A 787 -26.66 10.60 -18.89
N PRO A 788 -27.62 9.82 -18.35
CA PRO A 788 -27.88 9.74 -16.93
C PRO A 788 -26.82 8.88 -16.22
N ALA A 789 -26.93 8.74 -14.89
CA ALA A 789 -26.02 7.90 -14.11
C ALA A 789 -25.99 6.46 -14.62
N SER A 790 -27.15 5.90 -15.00
CA SER A 790 -27.23 4.65 -15.74
C SER A 790 -28.32 4.69 -16.83
N ILE A 791 -27.97 4.19 -18.01
CA ILE A 791 -28.84 4.06 -19.18
C ILE A 791 -28.64 2.67 -19.80
N ARG A 792 -29.69 1.85 -19.82
CA ARG A 792 -29.60 0.45 -20.25
C ARG A 792 -30.68 0.15 -21.28
N LEU A 793 -30.30 -0.17 -22.51
CA LEU A 793 -31.23 -0.51 -23.61
C LEU A 793 -31.34 -2.03 -23.76
N VAL A 794 -32.49 -2.60 -23.45
CA VAL A 794 -32.75 -4.04 -23.57
C VAL A 794 -33.47 -4.35 -24.87
N ASP A 795 -33.12 -5.46 -25.53
CA ASP A 795 -33.86 -5.93 -26.71
C ASP A 795 -35.27 -6.44 -26.38
N ASN A 796 -36.03 -6.81 -27.41
CA ASN A 796 -37.40 -7.29 -27.24
C ASN A 796 -37.51 -8.56 -26.37
N GLN A 797 -36.56 -9.49 -26.49
CA GLN A 797 -36.58 -10.74 -25.73
C GLN A 797 -36.40 -10.48 -24.23
N GLN A 798 -35.44 -9.64 -23.86
CA GLN A 798 -35.26 -9.21 -22.48
C GLN A 798 -36.43 -8.38 -21.97
N PHE A 799 -37.02 -7.52 -22.82
CA PHE A 799 -38.22 -6.79 -22.45
C PHE A 799 -39.37 -7.75 -22.10
N ARG A 800 -39.66 -8.74 -22.96
CA ARG A 800 -40.69 -9.76 -22.71
C ARG A 800 -40.41 -10.58 -21.45
N PHE A 801 -39.16 -10.94 -21.23
CA PHE A 801 -38.73 -11.60 -20.00
C PHE A 801 -38.97 -10.73 -18.76
N GLY A 802 -38.62 -9.45 -18.80
CA GLY A 802 -38.89 -8.51 -17.71
C GLY A 802 -40.39 -8.30 -17.42
N GLN A 803 -41.27 -8.45 -18.42
CA GLN A 803 -42.72 -8.48 -18.21
C GLN A 803 -43.19 -9.77 -17.53
N ALA A 804 -42.54 -10.90 -17.80
CA ALA A 804 -42.89 -12.19 -17.21
C ALA A 804 -42.54 -12.26 -15.70
N LEU A 805 -41.60 -11.44 -15.25
CA LEU A 805 -41.17 -11.32 -13.85
C LEU A 805 -42.00 -10.32 -13.02
N LYS A 806 -43.16 -9.86 -13.51
CA LYS A 806 -44.05 -9.00 -12.71
C LYS A 806 -44.73 -9.80 -11.60
N CYS A 807 -44.72 -9.24 -10.39
CA CYS A 807 -45.61 -9.65 -9.31
C CYS A 807 -46.97 -8.98 -9.53
N GLU A 808 -48.09 -9.70 -9.42
CA GLU A 808 -49.40 -9.07 -9.36
C GLU A 808 -49.62 -8.49 -7.95
N ALA A 809 -49.83 -7.18 -7.82
CA ALA A 809 -50.38 -6.56 -6.63
C ALA A 809 -51.89 -6.28 -6.84
N PRO A 810 -52.72 -6.36 -5.78
CA PRO A 810 -54.15 -6.10 -5.89
C PRO A 810 -54.40 -4.59 -6.01
N SER A 811 -54.46 -4.05 -7.22
CA SER A 811 -55.08 -2.74 -7.44
C SER A 811 -56.00 -2.76 -8.66
N ALA A 812 -57.31 -2.68 -8.38
CA ALA A 812 -58.37 -2.61 -9.38
C ALA A 812 -58.31 -1.33 -10.24
N LEU A 813 -57.39 -0.39 -9.96
CA LEU A 813 -57.23 0.89 -10.66
C LEU A 813 -56.08 0.90 -11.69
N GLY A 814 -55.10 -0.02 -11.61
CA GLY A 814 -53.95 -0.06 -12.54
C GLY A 814 -54.25 -0.71 -13.90
N GLY A 815 -55.17 -1.68 -13.94
CA GLY A 815 -55.47 -2.46 -15.15
C GLY A 815 -56.08 -1.67 -16.30
N VAL A 816 -56.82 -0.59 -16.01
CA VAL A 816 -57.47 0.25 -17.04
C VAL A 816 -56.44 1.15 -17.74
N TRP A 817 -55.47 1.68 -16.99
CA TRP A 817 -54.41 2.56 -17.51
C TRP A 817 -53.36 1.81 -18.33
N ASP A 818 -52.98 0.60 -17.91
CA ASP A 818 -52.05 -0.26 -18.66
C ASP A 818 -52.66 -0.76 -19.97
N THR A 819 -53.96 -1.04 -19.99
CA THR A 819 -54.69 -1.42 -21.22
C THR A 819 -54.76 -0.24 -22.20
N ALA A 820 -54.98 0.99 -21.72
CA ALA A 820 -54.99 2.19 -22.55
C ALA A 820 -53.61 2.53 -23.14
N ARG A 821 -52.51 2.36 -22.39
CA ARG A 821 -51.14 2.50 -22.91
C ARG A 821 -50.81 1.43 -23.94
N LYS A 822 -51.16 0.17 -23.66
CA LYS A 822 -50.96 -0.95 -24.59
C LYS A 822 -51.75 -0.74 -25.89
N PHE A 823 -52.98 -0.24 -25.80
CA PHE A 823 -53.80 0.14 -26.94
C PHE A 823 -53.21 1.34 -27.70
N TYR A 824 -52.75 2.40 -27.03
CA TYR A 824 -52.13 3.56 -27.68
C TYR A 824 -50.83 3.21 -28.42
N VAL A 825 -49.95 2.42 -27.79
CA VAL A 825 -48.67 1.99 -28.36
C VAL A 825 -48.89 1.05 -29.56
N THR A 826 -49.82 0.10 -29.46
CA THR A 826 -50.00 -0.94 -30.49
C THR A 826 -51.02 -0.59 -31.59
N GLN A 827 -52.09 0.15 -31.28
CA GLN A 827 -53.17 0.46 -32.22
C GLN A 827 -53.12 1.90 -32.76
N ILE A 828 -52.60 2.88 -32.00
CA ILE A 828 -52.56 4.30 -32.43
C ILE A 828 -51.19 4.70 -33.00
N LYS A 829 -50.08 4.22 -32.41
CA LYS A 829 -48.71 4.47 -32.88
C LYS A 829 -48.12 3.35 -33.74
N GLY A 830 -48.80 2.19 -33.81
CA GLY A 830 -48.44 1.07 -34.70
C GLY A 830 -47.14 0.34 -34.35
N TYR A 831 -46.70 0.36 -33.08
CA TYR A 831 -45.45 -0.33 -32.71
C TYR A 831 -45.64 -1.85 -32.79
N ASN A 832 -44.71 -2.50 -33.48
CA ASN A 832 -44.69 -3.95 -33.56
C ASN A 832 -44.22 -4.53 -32.22
N THR A 833 -45.08 -5.34 -31.59
CA THR A 833 -44.83 -5.94 -30.27
C THR A 833 -43.63 -6.89 -30.24
N GLU A 834 -43.22 -7.42 -31.40
CA GLU A 834 -42.06 -8.31 -31.56
C GLU A 834 -40.75 -7.54 -31.82
N LYS A 835 -40.81 -6.23 -32.09
CA LYS A 835 -39.63 -5.40 -32.37
C LYS A 835 -39.36 -4.32 -31.34
N MET A 836 -40.39 -3.85 -30.65
CA MET A 836 -40.25 -2.80 -29.65
C MET A 836 -39.22 -3.18 -28.58
N CYS A 837 -38.49 -2.19 -28.09
CA CYS A 837 -37.46 -2.37 -27.08
C CYS A 837 -37.60 -1.31 -26.00
N VAL A 838 -36.93 -1.50 -24.85
CA VAL A 838 -37.07 -0.61 -23.70
C VAL A 838 -35.71 -0.18 -23.20
N CYS A 839 -35.61 1.09 -22.83
CA CYS A 839 -34.47 1.65 -22.15
C CYS A 839 -34.86 1.98 -20.70
N THR A 840 -34.07 1.55 -19.72
CA THR A 840 -34.23 1.94 -18.31
C THR A 840 -33.19 3.00 -17.94
N LEU A 841 -33.62 3.96 -17.12
CA LEU A 841 -32.87 5.17 -16.78
C LEU A 841 -32.80 5.32 -15.26
N LEU A 842 -31.63 5.71 -14.77
CA LEU A 842 -31.42 6.15 -13.38
C LEU A 842 -30.65 7.45 -13.41
N PHE A 843 -31.27 8.50 -12.90
CA PHE A 843 -30.68 9.81 -12.68
C PHE A 843 -30.38 9.99 -11.20
N GLU A 844 -29.23 10.57 -10.87
CA GLU A 844 -28.95 10.97 -9.50
C GLU A 844 -28.07 12.23 -9.46
N GLY A 845 -28.27 13.07 -8.45
CA GLY A 845 -27.61 14.37 -8.32
C GLY A 845 -28.45 15.38 -7.56
N SER A 846 -28.31 16.66 -7.91
CA SER A 846 -29.20 17.72 -7.42
C SER A 846 -30.55 17.68 -8.15
N GLU A 847 -31.62 18.17 -7.51
CA GLU A 847 -32.96 18.20 -8.12
C GLU A 847 -32.97 18.98 -9.45
N SER A 848 -32.26 20.11 -9.53
CA SER A 848 -32.20 20.93 -10.75
C SER A 848 -31.46 20.22 -11.89
N ASP A 849 -30.33 19.57 -11.59
CA ASP A 849 -29.53 18.88 -12.60
C ASP A 849 -30.28 17.66 -13.14
N VAL A 850 -30.89 16.89 -12.23
CA VAL A 850 -31.72 15.72 -12.58
C VAL A 850 -32.88 16.15 -13.47
N ALA A 851 -33.64 17.18 -13.10
CA ALA A 851 -34.78 17.65 -13.88
C ALA A 851 -34.36 18.16 -15.28
N HIS A 852 -33.23 18.87 -15.38
CA HIS A 852 -32.72 19.37 -16.66
C HIS A 852 -32.27 18.22 -17.57
N LEU A 853 -31.49 17.28 -17.02
CA LEU A 853 -30.96 16.13 -17.75
C LEU A 853 -32.08 15.19 -18.21
N GLU A 854 -33.06 14.93 -17.34
CA GLU A 854 -34.24 14.13 -17.65
C GLU A 854 -35.02 14.73 -18.82
N LYS A 855 -35.35 16.02 -18.76
CA LYS A 855 -36.07 16.73 -19.83
C LYS A 855 -35.31 16.66 -21.16
N ARG A 856 -33.99 16.86 -21.12
CA ARG A 856 -33.14 16.82 -22.33
C ARG A 856 -33.08 15.43 -22.94
N LEU A 857 -32.90 14.39 -22.12
CA LEU A 857 -32.84 13.02 -22.60
C LEU A 857 -34.17 12.57 -23.21
N TYR A 858 -35.31 12.90 -22.60
CA TYR A 858 -36.62 12.59 -23.19
C TYR A 858 -36.88 13.37 -24.49
N ALA A 859 -36.36 14.58 -24.63
CA ALA A 859 -36.44 15.32 -25.89
C ALA A 859 -35.62 14.64 -27.01
N ILE A 860 -34.41 14.16 -26.71
CA ILE A 860 -33.61 13.36 -27.65
C ILE A 860 -34.33 12.06 -27.98
N ALA A 861 -34.87 11.37 -26.97
CA ALA A 861 -35.62 10.14 -27.18
C ALA A 861 -36.78 10.35 -28.15
N ALA A 862 -37.54 11.43 -28.01
CA ALA A 862 -38.66 11.76 -28.91
C ALA A 862 -38.22 11.91 -30.39
N LEU A 863 -37.00 12.39 -30.67
CA LEU A 863 -36.46 12.50 -32.03
C LEU A 863 -36.24 11.12 -32.69
N HIS A 864 -35.93 10.09 -31.88
CA HIS A 864 -35.75 8.70 -32.31
C HIS A 864 -37.00 7.85 -32.08
N GLY A 865 -38.17 8.50 -31.97
CA GLY A 865 -39.44 7.81 -31.72
C GLY A 865 -39.54 7.15 -30.35
N GLY A 866 -38.74 7.54 -29.37
CA GLY A 866 -38.86 7.08 -27.99
C GLY A 866 -40.04 7.73 -27.26
N MET A 867 -40.75 6.95 -26.43
CA MET A 867 -41.83 7.45 -25.58
C MET A 867 -41.59 7.10 -24.10
N PRO A 868 -41.82 8.03 -23.15
CA PRO A 868 -41.72 7.73 -21.73
C PRO A 868 -42.66 6.58 -21.33
N ALA A 869 -42.13 5.60 -20.60
CA ALA A 869 -42.84 4.39 -20.18
C ALA A 869 -42.97 4.26 -18.65
N GLY A 870 -42.68 5.35 -17.92
CA GLY A 870 -42.91 5.48 -16.48
C GLY A 870 -41.74 5.03 -15.60
N GLU A 871 -41.73 5.56 -14.38
CA GLU A 871 -40.69 5.35 -13.36
C GLU A 871 -40.65 3.89 -12.85
N GLU A 872 -41.82 3.30 -12.61
CA GLU A 872 -41.96 1.94 -12.06
C GLU A 872 -41.23 0.88 -12.90
N ASN A 873 -41.30 0.97 -14.23
CA ASN A 873 -40.59 0.07 -15.13
C ASN A 873 -39.07 0.24 -15.02
N GLY A 874 -38.60 1.48 -14.81
CA GLY A 874 -37.20 1.79 -14.57
C GLY A 874 -36.72 1.14 -13.27
N LEU A 875 -37.39 1.46 -12.16
CA LEU A 875 -37.08 0.92 -10.83
C LEU A 875 -37.05 -0.62 -10.84
N ARG A 876 -38.07 -1.27 -11.42
CA ARG A 876 -38.12 -2.74 -11.52
C ARG A 876 -36.93 -3.31 -12.28
N GLY A 877 -36.54 -2.69 -13.40
CA GLY A 877 -35.39 -3.14 -14.18
C GLY A 877 -34.08 -3.11 -13.38
N TYR A 878 -33.90 -2.09 -12.54
CA TYR A 878 -32.74 -2.01 -11.64
C TYR A 878 -32.81 -3.04 -10.51
N THR A 879 -33.96 -3.20 -9.84
CA THR A 879 -34.13 -4.22 -8.78
C THR A 879 -33.89 -5.64 -9.29
N LEU A 880 -34.33 -5.96 -10.52
CA LEU A 880 -34.14 -7.28 -11.11
C LEU A 880 -32.67 -7.63 -11.39
N THR A 881 -31.80 -6.63 -11.49
CA THR A 881 -30.37 -6.83 -11.81
C THR A 881 -29.70 -7.75 -10.79
N PHE A 882 -30.00 -7.60 -9.49
CA PHE A 882 -29.40 -8.41 -8.42
C PHE A 882 -29.98 -9.82 -8.31
N VAL A 883 -31.13 -10.09 -8.94
CA VAL A 883 -31.83 -11.37 -8.80
C VAL A 883 -31.65 -12.29 -10.00
N ILE A 884 -31.27 -11.78 -11.17
CA ILE A 884 -31.09 -12.57 -12.40
C ILE A 884 -30.08 -13.71 -12.21
N ALA A 885 -29.00 -13.51 -11.46
CA ALA A 885 -27.99 -14.55 -11.23
C ALA A 885 -28.56 -15.80 -10.53
N TYR A 886 -29.61 -15.67 -9.71
CA TYR A 886 -30.29 -16.79 -9.06
C TYR A 886 -31.12 -17.64 -10.03
N LEU A 887 -31.46 -17.14 -11.23
CA LEU A 887 -32.23 -17.88 -12.24
C LEU A 887 -31.41 -18.97 -12.91
N ARG A 888 -30.08 -18.85 -12.93
CA ARG A 888 -29.20 -19.92 -13.44
C ARG A 888 -29.39 -21.21 -12.64
N ASP A 889 -29.41 -21.11 -11.31
CA ASP A 889 -29.62 -22.26 -10.42
C ASP A 889 -30.97 -22.94 -10.69
N LEU A 890 -32.03 -22.14 -10.94
CA LEU A 890 -33.34 -22.65 -11.34
C LEU A 890 -33.29 -23.32 -12.72
N GLY A 891 -32.61 -22.73 -13.70
CA GLY A 891 -32.44 -23.30 -15.03
C GLY A 891 -31.84 -24.70 -14.99
N PHE A 892 -30.77 -24.88 -14.21
CA PHE A 892 -30.12 -26.18 -14.01
C PHE A 892 -31.07 -27.25 -13.46
N GLU A 893 -32.03 -26.91 -12.58
CA GLU A 893 -32.99 -27.87 -12.05
C GLU A 893 -33.97 -28.42 -13.10
N TYR A 894 -34.14 -27.70 -14.21
CA TYR A 894 -35.12 -28.00 -15.25
C TYR A 894 -34.50 -28.25 -16.63
N GLY A 895 -33.24 -28.68 -16.69
CA GLY A 895 -32.63 -29.05 -17.96
C GLY A 895 -32.18 -27.88 -18.83
N VAL A 896 -31.91 -26.72 -18.25
CA VAL A 896 -31.42 -25.53 -18.98
C VAL A 896 -30.05 -25.10 -18.47
N VAL A 897 -29.11 -24.93 -19.38
CA VAL A 897 -27.84 -24.25 -19.11
C VAL A 897 -27.94 -22.79 -19.56
N SER A 898 -27.36 -21.88 -18.78
CA SER A 898 -27.40 -20.46 -19.08
C SER A 898 -26.21 -19.71 -18.49
N GLU A 899 -25.67 -18.78 -19.27
CA GLU A 899 -24.66 -17.84 -18.82
C GLU A 899 -24.77 -16.53 -19.60
N SER A 900 -24.09 -15.52 -19.10
CA SER A 900 -23.94 -14.24 -19.76
C SER A 900 -22.52 -14.00 -20.21
N PHE A 901 -22.37 -13.29 -21.31
CA PHE A 901 -21.08 -12.83 -21.81
C PHE A 901 -21.22 -11.43 -22.40
N GLU A 902 -20.10 -10.74 -22.53
CA GLU A 902 -20.09 -9.31 -22.78
C GLU A 902 -18.94 -8.89 -23.70
N THR A 903 -19.05 -7.72 -24.30
CA THR A 903 -18.03 -7.08 -25.13
C THR A 903 -18.20 -5.56 -25.14
N SER A 904 -17.20 -4.83 -25.61
CA SER A 904 -17.33 -3.43 -26.01
C SER A 904 -17.08 -3.27 -27.51
N ALA A 905 -17.80 -2.37 -28.16
CA ALA A 905 -17.64 -2.13 -29.59
C ALA A 905 -17.82 -0.66 -29.98
N PRO A 906 -17.17 -0.20 -31.06
CA PRO A 906 -17.43 1.09 -31.67
C PRO A 906 -18.90 1.26 -32.08
N TRP A 907 -19.42 2.49 -32.02
CA TRP A 907 -20.85 2.78 -32.27
C TRP A 907 -21.37 2.30 -33.63
N ASP A 908 -20.55 2.35 -34.69
CA ASP A 908 -20.90 1.89 -36.03
C ASP A 908 -21.05 0.36 -36.13
N ARG A 909 -20.53 -0.39 -35.16
CA ARG A 909 -20.54 -1.86 -35.14
C ARG A 909 -21.62 -2.46 -34.25
N VAL A 910 -22.17 -1.70 -33.30
CA VAL A 910 -23.06 -2.21 -32.24
C VAL A 910 -24.25 -3.03 -32.77
N VAL A 911 -24.97 -2.50 -33.75
CA VAL A 911 -26.19 -3.15 -34.29
C VAL A 911 -25.83 -4.43 -35.04
N ASP A 912 -24.82 -4.38 -35.90
CA ASP A 912 -24.38 -5.51 -36.71
C ASP A 912 -23.81 -6.62 -35.84
N LEU A 913 -22.98 -6.29 -34.86
CA LEU A 913 -22.43 -7.23 -33.88
C LEU A 913 -23.56 -7.94 -33.12
N CYS A 914 -24.52 -7.20 -32.56
CA CYS A 914 -25.66 -7.78 -31.85
C CYS A 914 -26.44 -8.79 -32.70
N ARG A 915 -26.69 -8.45 -33.97
CA ARG A 915 -27.43 -9.30 -34.91
C ARG A 915 -26.63 -10.53 -35.32
N ASN A 916 -25.35 -10.36 -35.67
CA ASN A 916 -24.49 -11.41 -36.19
C ASN A 916 -24.15 -12.43 -35.10
N VAL A 917 -23.86 -11.99 -33.87
CA VAL A 917 -23.63 -12.88 -32.72
C VAL A 917 -24.88 -13.71 -32.41
N LYS A 918 -26.07 -13.08 -32.39
CA LYS A 918 -27.34 -13.81 -32.20
C LYS A 918 -27.58 -14.86 -33.29
N PHE A 919 -27.27 -14.52 -34.54
CA PHE A 919 -27.38 -15.45 -35.66
C PHE A 919 -26.37 -16.60 -35.51
N ARG A 920 -25.11 -16.30 -35.18
CA ARG A 920 -24.06 -17.29 -34.99
C ARG A 920 -24.42 -18.29 -33.90
N VAL A 921 -24.83 -17.83 -32.73
CA VAL A 921 -25.25 -18.70 -31.61
C VAL A 921 -26.35 -19.67 -32.04
N LYS A 922 -27.40 -19.17 -32.71
CA LYS A 922 -28.50 -20.02 -33.19
C LYS A 922 -28.01 -21.09 -34.17
N LYS A 923 -27.18 -20.70 -35.13
CA LYS A 923 -26.59 -21.62 -36.11
C LYS A 923 -25.73 -22.69 -35.43
N GLU A 924 -24.92 -22.31 -34.46
CA GLU A 924 -24.04 -23.25 -33.74
C GLU A 924 -24.83 -24.20 -32.82
N CYS A 925 -25.96 -23.77 -32.26
CA CYS A 925 -26.92 -24.64 -31.57
C CYS A 925 -27.49 -25.71 -32.52
N ASP A 926 -27.94 -25.30 -33.72
CA ASP A 926 -28.50 -26.23 -34.71
C ASP A 926 -27.46 -27.27 -35.15
N LEU A 927 -26.22 -26.83 -35.40
CA LEU A 927 -25.09 -27.71 -35.81
C LEU A 927 -24.72 -28.74 -34.74
N ARG A 928 -24.90 -28.41 -33.45
CA ARG A 928 -24.56 -29.29 -32.31
C ARG A 928 -25.75 -30.11 -31.80
N GLY A 929 -26.87 -30.09 -32.50
CA GLY A 929 -28.02 -30.93 -32.18
C GLY A 929 -28.86 -30.45 -30.99
N VAL A 930 -28.80 -29.16 -30.65
CA VAL A 930 -29.72 -28.56 -29.67
C VAL A 930 -31.13 -28.56 -30.25
N ARG A 931 -32.01 -29.44 -29.73
CA ARG A 931 -33.34 -29.70 -30.32
C ARG A 931 -34.35 -28.57 -30.13
N HIS A 932 -34.16 -27.76 -29.11
CA HIS A 932 -35.10 -26.69 -28.72
C HIS A 932 -34.50 -25.33 -29.06
N PRO A 933 -35.31 -24.36 -29.56
CA PRO A 933 -34.81 -23.02 -29.87
C PRO A 933 -34.08 -22.38 -28.68
N PRO A 934 -32.84 -21.88 -28.85
CA PRO A 934 -32.10 -21.23 -27.79
C PRO A 934 -32.64 -19.82 -27.51
N LEU A 935 -32.50 -19.37 -26.27
CA LEU A 935 -32.64 -17.97 -25.88
C LEU A 935 -31.29 -17.27 -26.08
N ILE A 936 -31.23 -16.28 -26.96
CA ILE A 936 -30.04 -15.42 -27.12
C ILE A 936 -30.49 -13.97 -27.25
N SER A 937 -30.30 -13.22 -26.16
CA SER A 937 -30.73 -11.82 -26.05
C SER A 937 -29.55 -10.90 -25.78
N CYS A 938 -29.69 -9.61 -26.06
CA CYS A 938 -28.67 -8.61 -25.77
C CYS A 938 -29.25 -7.33 -25.17
N ARG A 939 -28.39 -6.58 -24.47
CA ARG A 939 -28.66 -5.21 -24.03
C ARG A 939 -27.40 -4.35 -24.17
N VAL A 940 -27.58 -3.06 -24.42
CA VAL A 940 -26.52 -2.07 -24.28
C VAL A 940 -26.52 -1.58 -22.84
N THR A 941 -25.44 -1.83 -22.10
CA THR A 941 -25.37 -1.55 -20.65
C THR A 941 -24.63 -0.28 -20.31
N GLN A 942 -23.68 0.13 -21.16
CA GLN A 942 -22.86 1.32 -20.97
C GLN A 942 -22.67 2.07 -22.29
N SER A 943 -22.61 3.40 -22.20
CA SER A 943 -22.31 4.30 -23.32
C SER A 943 -20.99 5.00 -23.06
N TYR A 944 -20.15 5.10 -24.09
CA TYR A 944 -18.91 5.87 -24.09
C TYR A 944 -18.94 6.87 -25.24
N ASP A 945 -18.01 7.82 -25.23
CA ASP A 945 -17.81 8.71 -26.38
C ASP A 945 -17.57 7.91 -27.67
N SER A 946 -16.73 6.87 -27.59
CA SER A 946 -16.26 6.08 -28.75
C SER A 946 -17.04 4.80 -29.03
N GLY A 947 -17.93 4.36 -28.15
CA GLY A 947 -18.62 3.08 -28.32
C GLY A 947 -19.57 2.72 -27.19
N ALA A 948 -19.90 1.44 -27.09
CA ALA A 948 -20.83 0.94 -26.09
C ALA A 948 -20.43 -0.44 -25.56
N CYS A 949 -20.85 -0.75 -24.33
CA CYS A 949 -20.80 -2.11 -23.79
C CYS A 949 -22.07 -2.86 -24.18
N ILE A 950 -21.91 -4.07 -24.71
CA ILE A 950 -22.97 -4.96 -25.13
C ILE A 950 -22.92 -6.21 -24.25
N TYR A 951 -24.05 -6.57 -23.68
CA TYR A 951 -24.18 -7.69 -22.75
C TYR A 951 -25.19 -8.69 -23.27
N PHE A 952 -24.78 -9.94 -23.44
CA PHE A 952 -25.58 -11.03 -23.96
C PHE A 952 -25.98 -11.99 -22.84
N TYR A 953 -27.17 -12.58 -22.97
CA TYR A 953 -27.58 -13.77 -22.22
C TYR A 953 -27.89 -14.88 -23.21
N PHE A 954 -27.24 -16.02 -23.01
CA PHE A 954 -27.45 -17.23 -23.80
C PHE A 954 -27.91 -18.35 -22.88
N ALA A 955 -29.01 -19.00 -23.24
CA ALA A 955 -29.52 -20.18 -22.57
C ALA A 955 -30.12 -21.17 -23.59
N PHE A 956 -30.00 -22.46 -23.32
CA PHE A 956 -30.72 -23.48 -24.08
C PHE A 956 -31.11 -24.68 -23.23
N ASN A 957 -32.17 -25.35 -23.66
CA ASN A 957 -32.64 -26.59 -23.06
C ASN A 957 -31.90 -27.78 -23.67
N TYR A 958 -31.18 -28.52 -22.83
CA TYR A 958 -30.32 -29.62 -23.26
C TYR A 958 -31.03 -30.98 -23.26
N ARG A 959 -32.35 -31.03 -23.05
CA ARG A 959 -33.07 -32.30 -23.09
C ARG A 959 -32.98 -32.95 -24.48
N GLY A 960 -32.51 -34.20 -24.49
CA GLY A 960 -32.29 -34.96 -25.72
C GLY A 960 -30.97 -34.61 -26.44
N LEU A 961 -30.07 -33.87 -25.79
CA LEU A 961 -28.69 -33.74 -26.21
C LEU A 961 -27.88 -34.91 -25.64
N ASP A 962 -27.13 -35.61 -26.49
CA ASP A 962 -26.35 -36.79 -26.09
C ASP A 962 -24.96 -36.43 -25.54
N GLN A 963 -24.52 -35.18 -25.76
CA GLN A 963 -23.22 -34.62 -25.35
C GLN A 963 -23.34 -33.90 -24.01
N ASP A 964 -22.20 -33.63 -23.36
CA ASP A 964 -22.16 -32.78 -22.16
C ASP A 964 -22.68 -31.37 -22.50
N PRO A 965 -23.81 -30.93 -21.92
CA PRO A 965 -24.43 -29.66 -22.25
C PRO A 965 -23.56 -28.45 -21.93
N VAL A 966 -22.68 -28.55 -20.94
CA VAL A 966 -21.81 -27.44 -20.55
C VAL A 966 -20.65 -27.29 -21.51
N HIS A 967 -20.07 -28.42 -21.94
CA HIS A 967 -19.05 -28.40 -22.98
C HIS A 967 -19.60 -27.85 -24.31
N VAL A 968 -20.80 -28.27 -24.71
CA VAL A 968 -21.49 -27.73 -25.89
C VAL A 968 -21.75 -26.23 -25.74
N TYR A 969 -22.13 -25.77 -24.54
CA TYR A 969 -22.29 -24.34 -24.27
C TYR A 969 -20.97 -23.57 -24.49
N GLU A 970 -19.85 -24.05 -23.93
CA GLU A 970 -18.54 -23.41 -24.06
C GLU A 970 -18.10 -23.32 -25.52
N GLU A 971 -18.29 -24.37 -26.32
CA GLU A 971 -17.97 -24.31 -27.75
C GLU A 971 -18.79 -23.27 -28.51
N ILE A 972 -20.08 -23.13 -28.16
CA ILE A 972 -20.96 -22.13 -28.76
C ILE A 972 -20.57 -20.72 -28.30
N GLU A 973 -20.20 -20.54 -27.03
CA GLU A 973 -19.70 -19.24 -26.52
C GLU A 973 -18.36 -18.86 -27.16
N ASN A 974 -17.46 -19.82 -27.39
CA ASN A 974 -16.22 -19.60 -28.12
C ASN A 974 -16.49 -19.15 -29.57
N ALA A 975 -17.42 -19.80 -30.26
CA ALA A 975 -17.84 -19.38 -31.61
C ALA A 975 -18.51 -18.00 -31.60
N ALA A 976 -19.27 -17.67 -30.54
CA ALA A 976 -19.82 -16.33 -30.34
C ALA A 976 -18.73 -15.29 -30.07
N ARG A 977 -17.66 -15.67 -29.36
CA ARG A 977 -16.50 -14.81 -29.11
C ARG A 977 -15.73 -14.52 -30.39
N ASP A 978 -15.50 -15.52 -31.24
CA ASP A 978 -14.90 -15.33 -32.56
C ASP A 978 -15.73 -14.36 -33.41
N GLU A 979 -17.06 -14.50 -33.37
CA GLU A 979 -17.97 -13.60 -34.07
C GLU A 979 -17.93 -12.17 -33.51
N ILE A 980 -17.84 -12.01 -32.17
CA ILE A 980 -17.65 -10.71 -31.53
C ILE A 980 -16.39 -10.02 -32.07
N ILE A 981 -15.26 -10.73 -32.08
CA ILE A 981 -13.96 -10.19 -32.53
C ILE A 981 -14.04 -9.85 -34.02
N ALA A 982 -14.60 -10.73 -34.85
CA ALA A 982 -14.77 -10.50 -36.28
C ALA A 982 -15.65 -9.27 -36.62
N ASN A 983 -16.59 -8.93 -35.73
CA ASN A 983 -17.44 -7.74 -35.87
C ASN A 983 -16.85 -6.48 -35.19
N GLY A 984 -15.59 -6.54 -34.72
CA GLY A 984 -14.89 -5.39 -34.13
C GLY A 984 -15.20 -5.16 -32.64
N GLY A 985 -15.75 -6.15 -31.95
CA GLY A 985 -15.90 -6.13 -30.50
C GLY A 985 -14.64 -6.56 -29.76
N SER A 986 -14.45 -6.10 -28.53
CA SER A 986 -13.37 -6.52 -27.65
C SER A 986 -13.59 -7.93 -27.07
N ILE A 987 -12.51 -8.59 -26.66
CA ILE A 987 -12.60 -9.91 -26.01
C ILE A 987 -13.35 -9.86 -24.67
N SER A 988 -13.31 -8.71 -23.97
CA SER A 988 -14.04 -8.42 -22.75
C SER A 988 -14.09 -6.89 -22.55
N HIS A 989 -15.13 -6.40 -21.91
CA HIS A 989 -15.21 -5.05 -21.32
C HIS A 989 -14.94 -5.07 -19.82
N HIS A 990 -15.41 -6.07 -19.08
CA HIS A 990 -15.30 -6.08 -17.60
C HIS A 990 -15.27 -7.45 -16.92
N HIS A 991 -15.57 -8.56 -17.62
CA HIS A 991 -15.42 -9.90 -17.05
C HIS A 991 -13.96 -10.32 -16.88
N GLY A 992 -13.05 -9.68 -17.62
CA GLY A 992 -11.65 -10.07 -17.69
C GLY A 992 -11.42 -11.25 -18.62
N VAL A 993 -10.18 -11.71 -18.63
CA VAL A 993 -9.69 -12.77 -19.51
C VAL A 993 -9.59 -14.09 -18.75
N GLY A 994 -9.02 -14.05 -17.55
CA GLY A 994 -8.75 -15.21 -16.71
C GLY A 994 -8.07 -16.33 -17.48
N LYS A 995 -8.58 -17.55 -17.32
CA LYS A 995 -8.21 -18.71 -18.13
C LYS A 995 -9.15 -18.90 -19.32
N LEU A 996 -10.42 -18.48 -19.18
CA LEU A 996 -11.47 -18.71 -20.17
C LEU A 996 -11.16 -18.08 -21.54
N ARG A 997 -10.56 -16.88 -21.57
CA ARG A 997 -10.35 -16.13 -22.82
C ARG A 997 -8.89 -16.00 -23.23
N LYS A 998 -7.99 -16.75 -22.58
CA LYS A 998 -6.54 -16.57 -22.78
C LYS A 998 -6.09 -16.81 -24.22
N GLN A 999 -6.78 -17.68 -24.97
CA GLN A 999 -6.45 -18.04 -26.35
C GLN A 999 -6.52 -16.86 -27.34
N TRP A 1000 -7.37 -15.86 -27.10
CA TRP A 1000 -7.48 -14.66 -27.96
C TRP A 1000 -6.58 -13.51 -27.52
N LEU A 1001 -5.96 -13.58 -26.34
CA LEU A 1001 -5.25 -12.44 -25.75
C LEU A 1001 -4.07 -12.01 -26.62
N ARG A 1002 -3.29 -12.96 -27.14
CA ARG A 1002 -2.11 -12.70 -27.99
C ARG A 1002 -2.48 -11.93 -29.26
N GLU A 1003 -3.56 -12.31 -29.93
CA GLU A 1003 -4.06 -11.59 -31.11
C GLU A 1003 -4.65 -10.22 -30.76
N THR A 1004 -5.19 -10.07 -29.54
CA THR A 1004 -5.81 -8.82 -29.08
C THR A 1004 -4.79 -7.73 -28.76
N ILE A 1005 -3.66 -8.08 -28.10
CA ILE A 1005 -2.68 -7.09 -27.62
C ILE A 1005 -1.32 -7.16 -28.34
N SER A 1006 -1.22 -7.99 -29.39
CA SER A 1006 0.01 -8.31 -30.13
C SER A 1006 1.07 -9.09 -29.33
N ASP A 1007 2.00 -9.72 -30.06
CA ASP A 1007 3.14 -10.43 -29.50
C ASP A 1007 4.03 -9.54 -28.63
N CYS A 1008 4.22 -8.28 -29.03
CA CYS A 1008 5.01 -7.33 -28.26
C CYS A 1008 4.31 -6.95 -26.94
N GLY A 1009 2.99 -6.74 -26.98
CA GLY A 1009 2.19 -6.50 -25.78
C GLY A 1009 2.23 -7.69 -24.81
N MET A 1010 2.10 -8.92 -25.34
CA MET A 1010 2.30 -10.13 -24.54
C MET A 1010 3.71 -10.21 -23.95
N GLY A 1011 4.74 -9.85 -24.73
CA GLY A 1011 6.13 -9.80 -24.26
C GLY A 1011 6.32 -8.83 -23.09
N ILE A 1012 5.67 -7.66 -23.13
CA ILE A 1012 5.68 -6.70 -22.02
C ILE A 1012 5.04 -7.31 -20.77
N LEU A 1013 3.83 -7.88 -20.86
CA LEU A 1013 3.16 -8.49 -19.71
C LEU A 1013 3.98 -9.64 -19.10
N LYS A 1014 4.54 -10.51 -19.95
CA LYS A 1014 5.43 -11.60 -19.52
C LYS A 1014 6.70 -11.08 -18.84
N SER A 1015 7.29 -9.99 -19.36
CA SER A 1015 8.49 -9.39 -18.75
C SER A 1015 8.21 -8.84 -17.35
N VAL A 1016 7.04 -8.22 -17.16
CA VAL A 1016 6.60 -7.68 -15.86
C VAL A 1016 6.37 -8.82 -14.88
N LYS A 1017 5.65 -9.87 -15.30
CA LYS A 1017 5.45 -11.09 -14.50
C LYS A 1017 6.77 -11.72 -14.08
N ALA A 1018 7.69 -11.93 -15.03
CA ALA A 1018 8.99 -12.53 -14.74
C ALA A 1018 9.87 -11.69 -13.79
N PHE A 1019 9.76 -10.36 -13.86
CA PHE A 1019 10.51 -9.47 -12.98
C PHE A 1019 9.95 -9.44 -11.55
N ILE A 1020 8.62 -9.37 -11.42
CA ILE A 1020 7.91 -9.21 -10.14
C ILE A 1020 7.76 -10.55 -9.40
N ASP A 1021 7.56 -11.64 -10.14
CA ASP A 1021 7.31 -12.97 -9.61
C ASP A 1021 8.09 -14.06 -10.38
N PRO A 1022 9.43 -14.11 -10.20
CA PRO A 1022 10.31 -14.97 -10.98
C PRO A 1022 10.11 -16.47 -10.71
N LYS A 1023 9.59 -16.86 -9.54
CA LYS A 1023 9.29 -18.26 -9.20
C LYS A 1023 7.85 -18.67 -9.54
N ASN A 1024 7.07 -17.76 -10.14
CA ASN A 1024 5.65 -17.95 -10.36
C ASN A 1024 4.93 -18.40 -9.07
N ILE A 1025 5.09 -17.65 -7.98
CA ILE A 1025 4.35 -17.85 -6.73
C ILE A 1025 2.87 -17.56 -6.96
N PHE A 1026 2.55 -16.55 -7.74
CA PHE A 1026 1.18 -16.20 -8.15
C PHE A 1026 0.77 -16.96 -9.43
N ALA A 1027 0.75 -18.29 -9.36
CA ALA A 1027 0.56 -19.22 -10.48
C ALA A 1027 -0.90 -19.64 -10.74
N ALA A 1028 -1.83 -18.68 -10.80
CA ALA A 1028 -3.22 -18.99 -11.13
C ALA A 1028 -3.41 -19.42 -12.61
N GLY A 1029 -2.41 -19.20 -13.48
CA GLY A 1029 -2.46 -19.50 -14.92
C GLY A 1029 -3.33 -18.55 -15.75
N ASN A 1030 -3.65 -17.37 -15.22
CA ASN A 1030 -4.47 -16.37 -15.90
C ASN A 1030 -3.63 -15.60 -16.96
N LEU A 1031 -4.29 -14.98 -17.94
CA LEU A 1031 -3.67 -14.07 -18.92
C LEU A 1031 -2.59 -14.70 -19.84
N ALA A 1032 -2.52 -16.04 -19.97
CA ALA A 1032 -1.52 -16.74 -20.79
C ALA A 1032 -0.05 -16.37 -20.48
N LEU A 1033 0.23 -15.90 -19.26
CA LEU A 1033 1.58 -15.46 -18.86
C LEU A 1033 2.53 -16.64 -18.65
N ASP A 1034 1.97 -17.81 -18.32
CA ASP A 1034 2.71 -19.01 -17.93
C ASP A 1034 2.91 -20.00 -19.08
N ASP A 1035 2.29 -19.78 -20.25
CA ASP A 1035 2.21 -20.78 -21.33
C ASP A 1035 3.60 -21.10 -21.95
N ASP A 1036 4.58 -20.18 -21.91
CA ASP A 1036 5.94 -20.43 -22.43
C ASP A 1036 6.90 -21.02 -21.36
N LEU A 1037 6.56 -20.92 -20.08
CA LEU A 1037 7.39 -21.41 -18.96
C LEU A 1037 7.32 -22.94 -18.82
N SER A 1038 6.31 -23.57 -19.42
CA SER A 1038 6.14 -25.04 -19.44
C SER A 1038 7.04 -25.78 -20.44
N SER A 1039 7.82 -25.05 -21.25
CA SER A 1039 8.68 -25.61 -22.30
C SER A 1039 10.18 -25.67 -21.95
N LYS A 1040 10.56 -25.37 -20.70
CA LYS A 1040 11.95 -25.46 -20.22
C LYS A 1040 12.12 -26.45 -19.08
#